data_AF-A0A124EGZ0-F1
#
_entry.id   AF-A0A124EGZ0-F1
#
_cell.length_a   1.000
_cell.length_b   1.000
_cell.length_c   1.000
_cell.angle_alpha   90.00
_cell.angle_beta   90.00
_cell.angle_gamma   90.00
#
_symmetry.space_group_name_H-M   'P 1'
#
loop_
_entity.id
_entity.type
_entity.pdbx_description
1 polymer ?
#
loop_
_entity_poly.entity_id
_entity_poly.type
_entity_poly.pdbx_seq_one_letter_code
_entity_poly.pdbx_strand_id
1 'polypeptide(L)'
;MKARHVTSEREYRDPFGAVRLGGAVTVGIDVWDDEVVFCTLRTWTDGVGERLLEMHGEKRGGVTHFSVTFTPDRTGIIWYSFDIEASDGAVWRYGAQPGWTTGEGAFAYGDPPSFQITVYKQRAIQPNWYRGGIVYQVFPDRFARGKDWRHRADVAMERPHIAGPGRTVIDDWSTPPTYDKDENGRIKRWDFYGGTLEGVREKLRYLKDLGVTVIYLNPIFEAASNHRYDTGDYMAIDPMLGDEESFRRLCVDAEEMGISVILDGVFNHTGCDSRYFNKYGNYPDSVGAYQSTDSVYRSWYTFHDDGTYDSWWGVDDLPAINENDPSYHEFICGREGVVRRWLRDGARGWRLDVADELPDSFIADIKHAVLAEKPDGLLIGEVWEDASNKTAYGSLRQYFEGSELDGTMNYPLREGLLAFMRNEIGAQELTRRLEQLGENYPGQALYSELNLLGSHDRERLFTTLGGAPNPDTLSESERASYRLDPGQRNLAKSRLWAITLLQMTLPGVPCIYYGDERGMEGFRDPYNRAAYPWGGGDKDCFDIYRNAIAVRKTLDVLVDGRFNPFAVGDDVFGFWRRSRTKSDCVCVLVNASLKDSHTVRVPIESGMEVSDVVSGRDPKVSQGQAEVFLWPLGTAVLHFHRHERLQKPLERGMGVLCHVTSVPNNGKPGTLGAPAKRFVDWLASCGQRYWQVLPVNPTDEFGSPYAGLAANAGNVALLERDPEEVFADDSLFGDGRFAEFCDDNDYWLTPYATFCALKDKFDDAPWQAWPEHYRSYSPRLADDPELVPGIEAARKLQFEFQLEWNELRAYANKRGVRIVGDMPMYVSADSADVWSEPDIFDLDENGHAAMQAGAPADQLSAEGQLWGNPTYDWDVLRSDGYDWWLRRLDRAFKLYDYVRLDHFIGFSSYYEIEAGKPATEGAYAFGPGANLFRAANKLFGGLPLIAEDLGNVTPAVRALIAETGVPGMSIVQFADQDVRNEFTPNRGSVVYTGTHDTETLVGWCSRSFADGDAEKAAEVARDIERRTVGVENDVVIMPLQDVLLLGNEARMNVPGVAEGNWAWQADAADVEAAAAWLRELADDSGRATGK
;
A
#
# COMPACT_ATOMS: atom_id res chain seq x y z
N MET A 1 -22.62 -40.90 -26.45
CA MET A 1 -21.27 -40.29 -26.51
C MET A 1 -21.10 -39.35 -25.34
N LYS A 2 -19.91 -39.33 -24.73
CA LYS A 2 -19.52 -38.30 -23.74
C LYS A 2 -18.18 -37.70 -24.14
N ALA A 3 -18.02 -36.41 -23.92
CA ALA A 3 -16.78 -35.70 -24.17
C ALA A 3 -16.51 -34.66 -23.08
N ARG A 4 -15.24 -34.35 -22.85
CA ARG A 4 -14.79 -33.36 -21.86
C ARG A 4 -13.60 -32.58 -22.38
N HIS A 5 -13.75 -31.27 -22.41
CA HIS A 5 -12.67 -30.31 -22.60
C HIS A 5 -12.88 -29.17 -21.59
N VAL A 6 -11.84 -28.84 -20.85
CA VAL A 6 -11.84 -27.76 -19.85
C VAL A 6 -10.65 -26.86 -20.14
N THR A 7 -10.90 -25.61 -20.53
CA THR A 7 -9.82 -24.72 -21.00
C THR A 7 -8.77 -24.39 -19.93
N SER A 8 -9.13 -24.48 -18.65
CA SER A 8 -8.23 -24.23 -17.51
C SER A 8 -7.36 -25.43 -17.13
N GLU A 9 -7.64 -26.63 -17.64
CA GLU A 9 -6.85 -27.83 -17.38
C GLU A 9 -5.78 -28.02 -18.45
N ARG A 10 -4.51 -28.13 -18.00
CA ARG A 10 -3.34 -28.21 -18.88
C ARG A 10 -3.34 -29.41 -19.84
N GLU A 11 -4.08 -30.47 -19.51
CA GLU A 11 -4.25 -31.62 -20.40
C GLU A 11 -5.06 -31.27 -21.66
N TYR A 12 -5.97 -30.30 -21.58
CA TYR A 12 -6.82 -29.90 -22.70
C TYR A 12 -6.36 -28.61 -23.37
N ARG A 13 -5.59 -27.75 -22.69
CA ARG A 13 -5.05 -26.51 -23.26
C ARG A 13 -3.70 -26.15 -22.64
N ASP A 14 -2.65 -26.10 -23.45
CA ASP A 14 -1.31 -25.64 -23.04
C ASP A 14 -0.70 -24.72 -24.12
N PRO A 15 -0.28 -23.48 -23.77
CA PRO A 15 -0.37 -22.85 -22.45
C PRO A 15 -1.80 -22.39 -22.08
N PHE A 16 -2.07 -22.28 -20.77
CA PHE A 16 -3.28 -21.63 -20.27
C PHE A 16 -3.32 -20.14 -20.63
N GLY A 17 -4.50 -19.64 -21.00
CA GLY A 17 -4.74 -18.22 -21.29
C GLY A 17 -4.33 -17.76 -22.69
N ALA A 18 -4.20 -16.44 -22.84
CA ALA A 18 -3.74 -15.79 -24.06
C ALA A 18 -2.28 -16.17 -24.41
N VAL A 19 -1.99 -16.29 -25.69
CA VAL A 19 -0.75 -16.88 -26.21
C VAL A 19 0.07 -15.86 -26.99
N ARG A 20 1.40 -15.95 -26.88
CA ARG A 20 2.29 -15.08 -27.65
C ARG A 20 2.35 -15.55 -29.11
N LEU A 21 2.41 -14.60 -30.02
CA LEU A 21 2.67 -14.85 -31.44
C LEU A 21 3.91 -15.75 -31.61
N GLY A 22 3.78 -16.82 -32.41
CA GLY A 22 4.84 -17.80 -32.64
C GLY A 22 5.02 -18.86 -31.52
N GLY A 23 4.23 -18.81 -30.44
CA GLY A 23 4.18 -19.86 -29.43
C GLY A 23 3.38 -21.08 -29.89
N ALA A 24 3.81 -22.29 -29.52
CA ALA A 24 3.03 -23.50 -29.77
C ALA A 24 1.83 -23.59 -28.81
N VAL A 25 0.68 -23.97 -29.34
CA VAL A 25 -0.57 -24.17 -28.60
C VAL A 25 -1.04 -25.60 -28.82
N THR A 26 -1.24 -26.33 -27.74
CA THR A 26 -1.82 -27.67 -27.75
C THR A 26 -3.24 -27.61 -27.24
N VAL A 27 -4.18 -28.14 -28.01
CA VAL A 27 -5.59 -28.26 -27.65
C VAL A 27 -5.99 -29.73 -27.69
N GLY A 28 -6.70 -30.20 -26.67
CA GLY A 28 -7.13 -31.58 -26.54
C GLY A 28 -8.54 -31.75 -25.99
N ILE A 29 -9.13 -32.93 -26.18
CA ILE A 29 -10.46 -33.30 -25.72
C ILE A 29 -10.51 -34.80 -25.43
N ASP A 30 -11.14 -35.17 -24.32
CA ASP A 30 -11.39 -36.56 -23.95
C ASP A 30 -12.76 -37.01 -24.46
N VAL A 31 -12.84 -38.20 -25.05
CA VAL A 31 -14.10 -38.80 -25.54
C VAL A 31 -14.22 -40.27 -25.11
N TRP A 32 -15.41 -40.67 -24.67
CA TRP A 32 -15.69 -42.04 -24.21
C TRP A 32 -17.16 -42.48 -24.43
N ASP A 33 -17.45 -43.72 -24.03
CA ASP A 33 -18.71 -44.46 -24.18
C ASP A 33 -19.14 -44.85 -25.62
N ASP A 34 -18.59 -44.23 -26.67
CA ASP A 34 -18.81 -44.62 -28.07
C ASP A 34 -17.48 -44.78 -28.83
N GLU A 35 -17.49 -45.57 -29.91
CA GLU A 35 -16.34 -45.70 -30.81
C GLU A 35 -16.27 -44.50 -31.77
N VAL A 36 -15.26 -43.66 -31.59
CA VAL A 36 -14.98 -42.44 -32.36
C VAL A 36 -13.95 -42.74 -33.44
N VAL A 37 -14.21 -42.28 -34.67
CA VAL A 37 -13.32 -42.53 -35.82
C VAL A 37 -12.39 -41.34 -36.04
N PHE A 38 -12.92 -40.11 -35.96
CA PHE A 38 -12.16 -38.88 -36.16
C PHE A 38 -12.59 -37.81 -35.15
N CYS A 39 -11.64 -36.98 -34.74
CA CYS A 39 -11.91 -35.72 -34.05
C CYS A 39 -11.17 -34.61 -34.78
N THR A 40 -11.89 -33.54 -35.11
CA THR A 40 -11.36 -32.38 -35.80
C THR A 40 -11.49 -31.16 -34.91
N LEU A 41 -10.39 -30.45 -34.71
CA LEU A 41 -10.40 -29.11 -34.13
C LEU A 41 -10.76 -28.12 -35.23
N ARG A 42 -11.96 -27.55 -35.14
CA ARG A 42 -12.40 -26.46 -36.02
C ARG A 42 -11.92 -25.15 -35.42
N THR A 43 -11.11 -24.41 -36.18
CA THR A 43 -10.62 -23.08 -35.80
C THR A 43 -11.09 -22.03 -36.79
N TRP A 44 -11.34 -20.80 -36.32
CA TRP A 44 -11.74 -19.68 -37.17
C TRP A 44 -11.16 -18.37 -36.64
N THR A 45 -10.73 -17.51 -37.56
CA THR A 45 -10.26 -16.15 -37.28
C THR A 45 -10.96 -15.18 -38.22
N ASP A 46 -11.55 -14.13 -37.66
CA ASP A 46 -12.25 -13.07 -38.37
C ASP A 46 -11.36 -12.48 -39.48
N GLY A 47 -11.94 -12.30 -40.68
CA GLY A 47 -11.23 -11.79 -41.86
C GLY A 47 -10.20 -12.76 -42.49
N VAL A 48 -9.86 -13.88 -41.85
CA VAL A 48 -8.93 -14.90 -42.39
C VAL A 48 -9.67 -16.14 -42.87
N GLY A 49 -10.66 -16.60 -42.11
CA GLY A 49 -11.48 -17.77 -42.43
C GLY A 49 -11.21 -18.99 -41.56
N GLU A 50 -11.86 -20.09 -41.93
CA GLU A 50 -11.87 -21.35 -41.18
C GLU A 50 -10.68 -22.25 -41.53
N ARG A 51 -10.20 -22.99 -40.53
CA ARG A 51 -9.24 -24.09 -40.70
C ARG A 51 -9.68 -25.30 -39.87
N LEU A 52 -9.64 -26.47 -40.50
CA LEU A 52 -9.92 -27.76 -39.86
C LEU A 52 -8.61 -28.49 -39.59
N LEU A 53 -8.34 -28.81 -38.33
CA LEU A 53 -7.13 -29.49 -37.90
C LEU A 53 -7.48 -30.88 -37.38
N GLU A 54 -6.98 -31.92 -38.06
CA GLU A 54 -7.16 -33.30 -37.62
C GLU A 54 -6.41 -33.52 -36.29
N MET A 55 -7.09 -34.13 -35.32
CA MET A 55 -6.52 -34.39 -33.99
C MET A 55 -6.03 -35.84 -33.86
N HIS A 56 -4.90 -36.02 -33.17
CA HIS A 56 -4.34 -37.33 -32.90
C HIS A 56 -4.96 -37.95 -31.64
N GLY A 57 -5.61 -39.10 -31.79
CA GLY A 57 -6.24 -39.85 -30.69
C GLY A 57 -5.30 -40.88 -30.03
N GLU A 58 -5.18 -40.82 -28.70
CA GLU A 58 -4.47 -41.79 -27.87
C GLU A 58 -5.44 -42.46 -26.88
N LYS A 59 -5.47 -43.80 -26.81
CA LYS A 59 -6.32 -44.51 -25.85
C LYS A 59 -5.68 -44.50 -24.45
N ARG A 60 -6.39 -43.93 -23.47
CA ARG A 60 -6.00 -43.84 -22.06
C ARG A 60 -7.12 -44.39 -21.18
N GLY A 61 -6.96 -45.62 -20.67
CA GLY A 61 -7.82 -46.15 -19.59
C GLY A 61 -9.34 -46.08 -19.82
N GLY A 62 -9.83 -46.49 -21.00
CA GLY A 62 -11.26 -46.46 -21.34
C GLY A 62 -11.75 -45.15 -21.97
N VAL A 63 -10.90 -44.13 -22.03
CA VAL A 63 -11.11 -42.85 -22.71
C VAL A 63 -10.17 -42.75 -23.92
N THR A 64 -10.57 -42.05 -24.97
CA THR A 64 -9.67 -41.65 -26.06
C THR A 64 -9.40 -40.16 -25.95
N HIS A 65 -8.14 -39.79 -25.72
CA HIS A 65 -7.68 -38.41 -25.63
C HIS A 65 -7.23 -37.95 -27.01
N PHE A 66 -7.93 -37.00 -27.60
CA PHE A 66 -7.55 -36.37 -28.87
C PHE A 66 -6.78 -35.08 -28.59
N SER A 67 -5.67 -34.85 -29.29
CA SER A 67 -4.94 -33.57 -29.20
C SER A 67 -4.32 -33.15 -30.52
N VAL A 68 -4.12 -31.84 -30.69
CA VAL A 68 -3.38 -31.24 -31.80
C VAL A 68 -2.56 -30.06 -31.30
N THR A 69 -1.35 -29.90 -31.84
CA THR A 69 -0.49 -28.74 -31.58
C THR A 69 -0.33 -27.91 -32.84
N PHE A 70 -0.54 -26.60 -32.74
CA PHE A 70 -0.34 -25.66 -33.84
C PHE A 70 0.36 -24.38 -33.35
N THR A 71 0.87 -23.58 -34.27
CA THR A 71 1.56 -22.31 -33.97
C THR A 71 0.84 -21.17 -34.67
N PRO A 72 0.27 -20.20 -33.93
CA PRO A 72 -0.31 -18.99 -34.52
C PRO A 72 0.75 -18.18 -35.29
N ASP A 73 0.41 -17.78 -36.52
CA ASP A 73 1.28 -17.03 -37.44
C ASP A 73 0.98 -15.52 -37.47
N ARG A 74 -0.07 -15.09 -36.77
CA ARG A 74 -0.54 -13.69 -36.66
C ARG A 74 -1.20 -13.43 -35.31
N THR A 75 -1.33 -12.15 -34.95
CA THR A 75 -2.11 -11.70 -33.79
C THR A 75 -3.61 -11.76 -34.10
N GLY A 76 -4.43 -11.63 -33.05
CA GLY A 76 -5.89 -11.64 -33.13
C GLY A 76 -6.52 -12.80 -32.38
N ILE A 77 -7.81 -13.01 -32.59
CA ILE A 77 -8.57 -14.07 -31.92
C ILE A 77 -8.62 -15.32 -32.79
N ILE A 78 -8.33 -16.47 -32.16
CA ILE A 78 -8.63 -17.78 -32.70
C ILE A 78 -9.82 -18.34 -31.92
N TRP A 79 -10.95 -18.46 -32.61
CA TRP A 79 -12.13 -19.16 -32.13
C TRP A 79 -11.97 -20.66 -32.41
N TYR A 80 -12.34 -21.53 -31.49
CA TYR A 80 -12.31 -22.97 -31.74
C TYR A 80 -13.47 -23.77 -31.14
N SER A 81 -13.77 -24.90 -31.79
CA SER A 81 -14.72 -25.92 -31.37
C SER A 81 -14.29 -27.30 -31.90
N PHE A 82 -14.98 -28.36 -31.50
CA PHE A 82 -14.66 -29.73 -31.85
C PHE A 82 -15.79 -30.38 -32.64
N ASP A 83 -15.43 -31.01 -33.76
CA ASP A 83 -16.30 -31.91 -34.51
C ASP A 83 -15.84 -33.35 -34.24
N ILE A 84 -16.72 -34.16 -33.65
CA ILE A 84 -16.43 -35.54 -33.23
C ILE A 84 -17.27 -36.50 -34.08
N GLU A 85 -16.62 -37.29 -34.93
CA GLU A 85 -17.29 -38.25 -35.81
C GLU A 85 -17.37 -39.63 -35.15
N ALA A 86 -18.60 -40.08 -34.89
CA ALA A 86 -18.90 -41.41 -34.38
C ALA A 86 -18.78 -42.49 -35.48
N SER A 87 -18.60 -43.74 -35.08
CA SER A 87 -18.52 -44.91 -35.97
C SER A 87 -19.75 -45.15 -36.86
N ASP A 88 -20.91 -44.58 -36.51
CA ASP A 88 -22.13 -44.62 -37.33
C ASP A 88 -22.22 -43.47 -38.36
N GLY A 89 -21.21 -42.59 -38.41
CA GLY A 89 -21.13 -41.42 -39.28
C GLY A 89 -21.82 -40.16 -38.74
N ALA A 90 -22.34 -40.18 -37.50
CA ALA A 90 -22.89 -38.98 -36.87
C ALA A 90 -21.77 -38.03 -36.42
N VAL A 91 -21.91 -36.73 -36.72
CA VAL A 91 -20.98 -35.68 -36.26
C VAL A 91 -21.58 -34.96 -35.06
N TRP A 92 -20.91 -35.04 -33.92
CA TRP A 92 -21.26 -34.37 -32.69
C TRP A 92 -20.41 -33.12 -32.53
N ARG A 93 -21.05 -31.97 -32.32
CA ARG A 93 -20.36 -30.69 -32.16
C ARG A 93 -20.27 -30.31 -30.69
N TYR A 94 -19.06 -29.95 -30.25
CA TYR A 94 -18.75 -29.61 -28.88
C TYR A 94 -17.98 -28.28 -28.82
N GLY A 95 -18.40 -27.37 -27.96
CA GLY A 95 -17.78 -26.05 -27.82
C GLY A 95 -18.01 -25.45 -26.45
N ALA A 96 -17.84 -24.14 -26.32
CA ALA A 96 -18.08 -23.42 -25.08
C ALA A 96 -19.56 -23.43 -24.70
N GLN A 97 -19.85 -23.23 -23.42
CA GLN A 97 -21.22 -23.08 -22.94
C GLN A 97 -21.82 -21.74 -23.42
N PRO A 98 -23.15 -21.64 -23.62
CA PRO A 98 -23.78 -20.37 -23.99
C PRO A 98 -23.44 -19.25 -23.00
N GLY A 99 -22.99 -18.11 -23.52
CA GLY A 99 -22.55 -16.95 -22.72
C GLY A 99 -21.09 -16.99 -22.27
N TRP A 100 -20.35 -18.07 -22.57
CA TRP A 100 -18.95 -18.26 -22.16
C TRP A 100 -18.05 -18.45 -23.37
N THR A 101 -16.78 -18.05 -23.22
CA THR A 101 -15.70 -18.30 -24.19
C THR A 101 -14.61 -19.22 -23.63
N THR A 102 -14.78 -19.67 -22.38
CA THR A 102 -13.83 -20.46 -21.60
C THR A 102 -14.55 -21.48 -20.71
N GLY A 103 -13.79 -22.29 -19.98
CA GLY A 103 -14.28 -23.26 -19.01
C GLY A 103 -14.56 -24.65 -19.60
N GLU A 104 -15.40 -25.43 -18.92
CA GLU A 104 -15.86 -26.73 -19.42
C GLU A 104 -16.89 -26.55 -20.53
N GLY A 105 -16.69 -27.26 -21.64
CA GLY A 105 -17.59 -27.18 -22.78
C GLY A 105 -18.87 -27.99 -22.64
N ALA A 106 -19.68 -27.95 -23.71
CA ALA A 106 -20.89 -28.74 -23.85
C ALA A 106 -21.15 -29.11 -25.31
N PHE A 107 -21.90 -30.19 -25.50
CA PHE A 107 -22.48 -30.51 -26.81
C PHE A 107 -23.58 -29.50 -27.18
N ALA A 108 -23.67 -29.17 -28.47
CA ALA A 108 -24.71 -28.29 -29.00
C ALA A 108 -25.48 -28.93 -30.15
N TYR A 109 -26.72 -28.48 -30.34
CA TYR A 109 -27.49 -28.75 -31.56
C TYR A 109 -27.23 -27.66 -32.58
N GLY A 110 -26.57 -27.99 -33.69
CA GLY A 110 -26.04 -26.99 -34.63
C GLY A 110 -24.66 -26.49 -34.20
N ASP A 111 -24.30 -25.27 -34.59
CA ASP A 111 -22.97 -24.72 -34.29
C ASP A 111 -22.87 -24.32 -32.81
N PRO A 112 -21.90 -24.86 -32.06
CA PRO A 112 -21.72 -24.50 -30.66
C PRO A 112 -21.08 -23.10 -30.54
N PRO A 113 -21.27 -22.39 -29.40
CA PRO A 113 -20.39 -21.29 -29.03
C PRO A 113 -18.92 -21.74 -29.07
N SER A 114 -18.03 -20.86 -29.53
CA SER A 114 -16.61 -21.18 -29.65
C SER A 114 -15.83 -20.79 -28.40
N PHE A 115 -14.81 -21.57 -28.09
CA PHE A 115 -13.78 -21.18 -27.16
C PHE A 115 -12.86 -20.13 -27.78
N GLN A 116 -12.19 -19.32 -26.96
CA GLN A 116 -11.34 -18.23 -27.41
C GLN A 116 -9.85 -18.46 -27.10
N ILE A 117 -8.98 -18.08 -28.05
CA ILE A 117 -7.54 -17.90 -27.84
C ILE A 117 -7.12 -16.53 -28.37
N THR A 118 -6.75 -15.62 -27.47
CA THR A 118 -6.17 -14.32 -27.84
C THR A 118 -4.69 -14.50 -28.15
N VAL A 119 -4.26 -14.11 -29.35
CA VAL A 119 -2.86 -14.15 -29.80
C VAL A 119 -2.30 -12.73 -29.82
N TYR A 120 -1.24 -12.48 -29.05
CA TYR A 120 -0.69 -11.13 -28.87
C TYR A 120 0.82 -11.04 -29.09
N LYS A 121 1.29 -9.81 -29.32
CA LYS A 121 2.71 -9.44 -29.30
C LYS A 121 3.04 -8.75 -27.99
N GLN A 122 4.09 -9.21 -27.31
CA GLN A 122 4.55 -8.57 -26.09
C GLN A 122 5.36 -7.29 -26.39
N ARG A 123 5.03 -6.18 -25.72
CA ARG A 123 5.84 -4.96 -25.73
C ARG A 123 7.10 -5.13 -24.87
N ALA A 124 8.21 -4.52 -25.29
CA ALA A 124 9.52 -4.70 -24.65
C ALA A 124 9.64 -4.00 -23.29
N ILE A 125 9.34 -2.70 -23.24
CA ILE A 125 9.38 -1.88 -22.02
C ILE A 125 7.96 -1.79 -21.48
N GLN A 126 7.71 -2.13 -20.22
CA GLN A 126 6.38 -2.17 -19.60
C GLN A 126 6.19 -0.98 -18.64
N PRO A 127 4.97 -0.46 -18.43
CA PRO A 127 4.72 0.67 -17.54
C PRO A 127 4.66 0.17 -16.08
N ASN A 128 5.80 -0.27 -15.53
CA ASN A 128 5.84 -0.90 -14.21
C ASN A 128 5.43 0.04 -13.07
N TRP A 129 5.70 1.35 -13.23
CA TRP A 129 5.24 2.40 -12.33
C TRP A 129 3.71 2.42 -12.17
N TYR A 130 2.99 2.05 -13.22
CA TYR A 130 1.52 1.98 -13.22
C TYR A 130 1.03 0.65 -12.64
N ARG A 131 1.63 -0.48 -13.00
CA ARG A 131 1.22 -1.81 -12.49
C ARG A 131 1.35 -1.96 -10.97
N GLY A 132 2.43 -1.42 -10.40
CA GLY A 132 2.61 -1.34 -8.96
C GLY A 132 1.82 -0.20 -8.30
N GLY A 133 1.12 0.61 -9.10
CA GLY A 133 0.53 1.85 -8.66
C GLY A 133 -0.88 1.71 -8.10
N ILE A 134 -1.38 2.85 -7.63
CA ILE A 134 -2.74 3.06 -7.12
C ILE A 134 -3.23 4.36 -7.74
N VAL A 135 -4.27 4.25 -8.55
CA VAL A 135 -4.82 5.36 -9.32
C VAL A 135 -5.89 6.08 -8.51
N TYR A 136 -5.89 7.40 -8.58
CA TYR A 136 -6.92 8.25 -8.01
C TYR A 136 -7.52 9.12 -9.11
N GLN A 137 -8.79 8.89 -9.45
CA GLN A 137 -9.51 9.64 -10.45
C GLN A 137 -10.06 10.94 -9.85
N VAL A 138 -9.68 12.07 -10.44
CA VAL A 138 -10.06 13.41 -10.02
C VAL A 138 -10.94 14.06 -11.09
N PHE A 139 -12.09 14.57 -10.66
CA PHE A 139 -12.90 15.50 -11.45
C PHE A 139 -12.52 16.95 -11.05
N PRO A 140 -11.73 17.68 -11.86
CA PRO A 140 -11.01 18.87 -11.40
C PRO A 140 -11.88 19.99 -10.81
N ASP A 141 -13.00 20.33 -11.46
CA ASP A 141 -13.91 21.42 -11.02
C ASP A 141 -14.51 21.15 -9.62
N ARG A 142 -14.53 19.89 -9.19
CA ARG A 142 -15.24 19.42 -7.99
C ARG A 142 -14.29 18.95 -6.88
N PHE A 143 -12.98 18.95 -7.12
CA PHE A 143 -12.03 18.42 -6.17
C PHE A 143 -11.54 19.45 -5.17
N ALA A 144 -10.91 20.54 -5.60
CA ALA A 144 -10.38 21.55 -4.68
C ALA A 144 -10.20 22.92 -5.34
N ARG A 145 -10.57 23.98 -4.62
CA ARG A 145 -10.33 25.39 -4.98
C ARG A 145 -8.91 25.79 -4.57
N GLY A 146 -8.07 26.17 -5.53
CA GLY A 146 -6.77 26.78 -5.26
C GLY A 146 -6.92 28.24 -4.80
N LYS A 147 -5.87 28.84 -4.24
CA LYS A 147 -5.92 30.20 -3.65
C LYS A 147 -6.46 31.30 -4.59
N ASP A 148 -6.23 31.19 -5.90
CA ASP A 148 -6.63 32.17 -6.91
C ASP A 148 -7.90 31.79 -7.68
N TRP A 149 -8.63 30.74 -7.26
CA TRP A 149 -9.76 30.17 -8.00
C TRP A 149 -10.81 31.22 -8.41
N ARG A 150 -11.14 32.15 -7.51
CA ARG A 150 -12.20 33.14 -7.74
C ARG A 150 -11.79 34.13 -8.83
N HIS A 151 -10.54 34.60 -8.79
CA HIS A 151 -10.02 35.49 -9.81
C HIS A 151 -10.02 34.82 -11.18
N ARG A 152 -9.59 33.56 -11.26
CA ARG A 152 -9.62 32.77 -12.51
C ARG A 152 -11.04 32.60 -13.03
N ALA A 153 -11.98 32.25 -12.15
CA ALA A 153 -13.38 32.12 -12.51
C ALA A 153 -13.94 33.44 -13.05
N ASP A 154 -13.66 34.57 -12.41
CA ASP A 154 -14.09 35.90 -12.88
C ASP A 154 -13.50 36.23 -14.26
N VAL A 155 -12.19 36.04 -14.45
CA VAL A 155 -11.51 36.26 -15.74
C VAL A 155 -12.09 35.37 -16.85
N ALA A 156 -12.36 34.10 -16.55
CA ALA A 156 -12.91 33.15 -17.51
C ALA A 156 -14.40 33.44 -17.83
N MET A 157 -15.16 33.99 -16.87
CA MET A 157 -16.54 34.46 -17.09
C MET A 157 -16.59 35.79 -17.86
N GLU A 158 -15.56 36.64 -17.76
CA GLU A 158 -15.44 37.91 -18.52
C GLU A 158 -15.09 37.69 -20.00
N ARG A 159 -14.54 36.52 -20.38
CA ARG A 159 -14.25 36.19 -21.78
C ARG A 159 -15.52 36.33 -22.63
N PRO A 160 -15.48 37.04 -23.78
CA PRO A 160 -16.64 37.23 -24.64
C PRO A 160 -17.28 35.89 -25.03
N HIS A 161 -18.52 35.67 -24.61
CA HIS A 161 -19.33 34.50 -24.94
C HIS A 161 -20.52 34.97 -25.76
N ILE A 162 -20.42 34.88 -27.08
CA ILE A 162 -21.36 35.48 -28.05
C ILE A 162 -22.69 34.74 -28.02
N ALA A 163 -22.67 33.41 -28.04
CA ALA A 163 -23.86 32.55 -28.02
C ALA A 163 -23.52 31.15 -27.48
N GLY A 164 -24.56 30.36 -27.19
CA GLY A 164 -24.46 29.02 -26.61
C GLY A 164 -25.05 28.94 -25.19
N PRO A 165 -24.87 27.81 -24.49
CA PRO A 165 -25.29 27.66 -23.09
C PRO A 165 -24.64 28.73 -22.20
N GLY A 166 -25.39 29.21 -21.20
CA GLY A 166 -24.86 30.11 -20.19
C GLY A 166 -23.85 29.41 -19.27
N ARG A 167 -23.10 30.18 -18.50
CA ARG A 167 -22.18 29.66 -17.47
C ARG A 167 -22.47 30.34 -16.14
N THR A 168 -22.33 29.62 -15.03
CA THR A 168 -22.55 30.20 -13.69
C THR A 168 -21.61 29.56 -12.68
N VAL A 169 -21.00 30.42 -11.86
CA VAL A 169 -20.16 30.01 -10.74
C VAL A 169 -21.04 29.76 -9.52
N ILE A 170 -20.87 28.60 -8.88
CA ILE A 170 -21.52 28.25 -7.64
C ILE A 170 -20.60 28.63 -6.48
N ASP A 171 -20.97 29.63 -5.69
CA ASP A 171 -20.12 30.11 -4.60
C ASP A 171 -20.08 29.15 -3.40
N ASP A 172 -21.21 28.55 -3.03
CA ASP A 172 -21.28 27.56 -1.95
C ASP A 172 -20.81 26.18 -2.43
N TRP A 173 -19.62 25.78 -1.99
CA TRP A 173 -18.99 24.50 -2.33
C TRP A 173 -19.86 23.28 -1.97
N SER A 174 -20.72 23.40 -0.95
CA SER A 174 -21.55 22.29 -0.47
C SER A 174 -22.87 22.12 -1.24
N THR A 175 -23.19 23.04 -2.15
CA THR A 175 -24.41 22.97 -2.96
C THR A 175 -24.40 21.70 -3.83
N PRO A 176 -25.45 20.85 -3.81
CA PRO A 176 -25.53 19.69 -4.69
C PRO A 176 -25.60 20.10 -6.18
N PRO A 177 -24.92 19.36 -7.08
CA PRO A 177 -24.95 19.69 -8.50
C PRO A 177 -26.31 19.40 -9.12
N THR A 178 -26.76 20.27 -10.03
CA THR A 178 -28.02 20.09 -10.77
C THR A 178 -27.85 20.59 -12.21
N TYR A 179 -28.64 20.04 -13.14
CA TYR A 179 -28.65 20.52 -14.53
C TYR A 179 -29.75 21.55 -14.74
N ASP A 180 -29.37 22.78 -15.09
CA ASP A 180 -30.32 23.81 -15.56
C ASP A 180 -30.63 23.55 -17.04
N LYS A 181 -31.79 22.94 -17.30
CA LYS A 181 -32.26 22.55 -18.64
C LYS A 181 -33.39 23.44 -19.14
N ASP A 182 -33.46 23.61 -20.46
CA ASP A 182 -34.56 24.29 -21.14
C ASP A 182 -35.80 23.38 -21.34
N GLU A 183 -36.86 23.94 -21.95
CA GLU A 183 -38.12 23.23 -22.22
C GLU A 183 -37.95 22.01 -23.16
N ASN A 184 -36.85 21.95 -23.92
CA ASN A 184 -36.51 20.85 -24.82
C ASN A 184 -35.51 19.87 -24.18
N GLY A 185 -35.17 20.05 -22.91
CA GLY A 185 -34.23 19.21 -22.17
C GLY A 185 -32.75 19.48 -22.46
N ARG A 186 -32.42 20.56 -23.21
CA ARG A 186 -31.03 20.96 -23.50
C ARG A 186 -30.45 21.74 -22.33
N ILE A 187 -29.13 21.67 -22.16
CA ILE A 187 -28.47 22.44 -21.10
C ILE A 187 -28.55 23.93 -21.43
N LYS A 188 -29.26 24.65 -20.57
CA LYS A 188 -29.39 26.10 -20.64
C LYS A 188 -28.17 26.78 -20.05
N ARG A 189 -27.59 26.20 -19.00
CA ARG A 189 -26.47 26.77 -18.26
C ARG A 189 -25.64 25.71 -17.55
N TRP A 190 -24.32 25.82 -17.68
CA TRP A 190 -23.35 24.99 -16.97
C TRP A 190 -22.95 25.61 -15.62
N ASP A 191 -22.84 24.76 -14.60
CA ASP A 191 -22.42 25.11 -13.24
C ASP A 191 -20.93 24.82 -13.03
N PHE A 192 -20.19 25.80 -12.51
CA PHE A 192 -18.77 25.69 -12.18
C PHE A 192 -18.58 25.92 -10.69
N TYR A 193 -17.93 24.96 -10.02
CA TYR A 193 -17.64 25.06 -8.60
C TYR A 193 -16.28 25.71 -8.35
N GLY A 194 -15.45 25.85 -9.38
CA GLY A 194 -14.18 26.58 -9.31
C GLY A 194 -13.04 25.73 -8.76
N GLY A 195 -13.14 24.40 -8.87
CA GLY A 195 -11.97 23.55 -8.66
C GLY A 195 -10.89 23.83 -9.72
N THR A 196 -9.62 23.69 -9.35
CA THR A 196 -8.46 24.13 -10.17
C THR A 196 -7.32 23.12 -10.13
N LEU A 197 -6.40 23.17 -11.10
CA LEU A 197 -5.17 22.38 -11.09
C LEU A 197 -4.28 22.73 -9.89
N GLU A 198 -4.22 24.01 -9.52
CA GLU A 198 -3.52 24.47 -8.32
C GLU A 198 -4.15 23.88 -7.05
N GLY A 199 -5.47 23.79 -6.97
CA GLY A 199 -6.16 23.11 -5.88
C GLY A 199 -5.85 21.61 -5.81
N VAL A 200 -5.67 20.93 -6.96
CA VAL A 200 -5.18 19.53 -6.97
C VAL A 200 -3.75 19.47 -6.44
N ARG A 201 -2.87 20.39 -6.88
CA ARG A 201 -1.47 20.48 -6.45
C ARG A 201 -1.34 20.67 -4.94
N GLU A 202 -2.13 21.58 -4.36
CA GLU A 202 -2.19 21.83 -2.90
C GLU A 202 -2.64 20.61 -2.08
N LYS A 203 -3.18 19.56 -2.74
CA LYS A 203 -3.69 18.33 -2.11
C LYS A 203 -2.88 17.09 -2.47
N LEU A 204 -1.72 17.23 -3.13
CA LEU A 204 -0.83 16.10 -3.43
C LEU A 204 -0.40 15.34 -2.17
N ARG A 205 -0.12 16.05 -1.06
CA ARG A 205 0.21 15.39 0.21
C ARG A 205 -0.90 14.47 0.70
N TYR A 206 -2.15 14.94 0.68
CA TYR A 206 -3.31 14.12 1.04
C TYR A 206 -3.39 12.82 0.22
N LEU A 207 -3.09 12.91 -1.09
CA LEU A 207 -3.08 11.74 -1.98
C LEU A 207 -1.88 10.82 -1.68
N LYS A 208 -0.68 11.38 -1.45
CA LYS A 208 0.53 10.62 -1.04
C LYS A 208 0.26 9.86 0.25
N ASP A 209 -0.32 10.53 1.24
CA ASP A 209 -0.64 9.95 2.55
C ASP A 209 -1.65 8.81 2.41
N LEU A 210 -2.69 8.96 1.56
CA LEU A 210 -3.61 7.86 1.26
C LEU A 210 -2.90 6.66 0.58
N GLY A 211 -1.79 6.91 -0.11
CA GLY A 211 -0.95 5.89 -0.76
C GLY A 211 -1.05 5.88 -2.28
N VAL A 212 -1.68 6.91 -2.86
CA VAL A 212 -1.84 7.12 -4.30
C VAL A 212 -0.46 7.32 -4.94
N THR A 213 -0.28 6.75 -6.13
CA THR A 213 0.94 6.93 -6.93
C THR A 213 0.63 7.34 -8.37
N VAL A 214 -0.65 7.42 -8.75
CA VAL A 214 -1.09 7.86 -10.07
C VAL A 214 -2.34 8.72 -9.93
N ILE A 215 -2.35 9.91 -10.50
CA ILE A 215 -3.55 10.74 -10.65
C ILE A 215 -4.08 10.57 -12.07
N TYR A 216 -5.37 10.26 -12.18
CA TYR A 216 -6.11 10.31 -13.42
C TYR A 216 -7.00 11.55 -13.41
N LEU A 217 -6.72 12.51 -14.28
CA LEU A 217 -7.54 13.69 -14.45
C LEU A 217 -8.60 13.42 -15.54
N ASN A 218 -9.87 13.63 -15.21
CA ASN A 218 -10.91 13.88 -16.23
C ASN A 218 -10.51 15.09 -17.12
N PRO A 219 -11.17 15.32 -18.27
CA PRO A 219 -10.68 16.27 -19.27
C PRO A 219 -10.38 17.67 -18.68
N ILE A 220 -9.22 18.22 -19.02
CA ILE A 220 -8.71 19.51 -18.49
C ILE A 220 -8.58 20.60 -19.55
N PHE A 221 -8.83 20.26 -20.81
CA PHE A 221 -8.70 21.18 -21.92
C PHE A 221 -9.89 22.15 -21.98
N GLU A 222 -9.66 23.31 -22.60
CA GLU A 222 -10.68 24.37 -22.72
C GLU A 222 -11.97 23.82 -23.30
N ALA A 223 -13.10 24.07 -22.62
CA ALA A 223 -14.43 23.67 -23.09
C ALA A 223 -15.52 24.60 -22.53
N ALA A 224 -16.75 24.47 -23.04
CA ALA A 224 -17.89 25.26 -22.57
C ALA A 224 -18.53 24.68 -21.31
N SER A 225 -18.46 23.35 -21.12
CA SER A 225 -19.06 22.64 -19.99
C SER A 225 -18.15 22.51 -18.76
N ASN A 226 -18.73 22.01 -17.67
CA ASN A 226 -17.99 21.67 -16.45
C ASN A 226 -17.19 20.35 -16.57
N HIS A 227 -17.57 19.47 -17.50
CA HIS A 227 -17.01 18.13 -17.66
C HIS A 227 -15.97 18.04 -18.78
N ARG A 228 -15.97 19.00 -19.70
CA ARG A 228 -14.94 19.25 -20.73
C ARG A 228 -14.76 18.19 -21.82
N TYR A 229 -15.61 17.17 -21.84
CA TYR A 229 -15.76 16.26 -22.99
C TYR A 229 -16.17 16.97 -24.30
N ASP A 230 -16.84 18.11 -24.21
CA ASP A 230 -17.11 19.02 -25.35
C ASP A 230 -15.88 19.88 -25.69
N THR A 231 -14.73 19.24 -25.96
CA THR A 231 -13.43 19.93 -26.07
C THR A 231 -13.47 21.08 -27.07
N GLY A 232 -13.10 22.26 -26.58
CA GLY A 232 -13.02 23.52 -27.32
C GLY A 232 -11.66 23.75 -27.97
N ASP A 233 -10.57 23.50 -27.25
CA ASP A 233 -9.19 23.52 -27.77
C ASP A 233 -8.28 22.53 -27.04
N TYR A 234 -7.81 21.48 -27.73
CA TYR A 234 -6.89 20.47 -27.18
C TYR A 234 -5.51 21.03 -26.79
N MET A 235 -5.17 22.21 -27.30
CA MET A 235 -3.86 22.83 -27.14
C MET A 235 -3.81 23.85 -25.99
N ALA A 236 -4.93 24.06 -25.30
CA ALA A 236 -5.06 24.99 -24.19
C ALA A 236 -5.70 24.34 -22.95
N ILE A 237 -5.16 24.64 -21.77
CA ILE A 237 -5.84 24.31 -20.50
C ILE A 237 -7.06 25.21 -20.34
N ASP A 238 -8.14 24.65 -19.80
CA ASP A 238 -9.34 25.42 -19.48
C ASP A 238 -9.03 26.55 -18.48
N PRO A 239 -9.37 27.80 -18.80
CA PRO A 239 -9.02 28.95 -17.95
C PRO A 239 -9.68 28.94 -16.57
N MET A 240 -10.78 28.19 -16.37
CA MET A 240 -11.37 27.96 -15.05
C MET A 240 -10.47 27.07 -14.19
N LEU A 241 -9.72 26.15 -14.80
CA LEU A 241 -8.85 25.21 -14.08
C LEU A 241 -7.44 25.75 -13.87
N GLY A 242 -6.91 26.53 -14.81
CA GLY A 242 -5.54 27.04 -14.77
C GLY A 242 -5.01 27.43 -16.15
N ASP A 243 -3.74 27.12 -16.37
CA ASP A 243 -2.97 27.35 -17.60
C ASP A 243 -1.91 26.24 -17.74
N GLU A 244 -1.13 26.25 -18.83
CA GLU A 244 -0.10 25.24 -19.11
C GLU A 244 1.03 25.26 -18.07
N GLU A 245 1.32 26.40 -17.45
CA GLU A 245 2.31 26.49 -16.37
C GLU A 245 1.78 25.84 -15.09
N SER A 246 0.50 26.05 -14.76
CA SER A 246 -0.18 25.38 -13.65
C SER A 246 -0.15 23.85 -13.81
N PHE A 247 -0.36 23.36 -15.03
CA PHE A 247 -0.26 21.92 -15.33
C PHE A 247 1.18 21.39 -15.16
N ARG A 248 2.18 22.09 -15.73
CA ARG A 248 3.60 21.71 -15.58
C ARG A 248 4.02 21.67 -14.10
N ARG A 249 3.64 22.67 -13.32
CA ARG A 249 3.90 22.72 -11.87
C ARG A 249 3.23 21.57 -11.13
N LEU A 250 1.96 21.25 -11.44
CA LEU A 250 1.29 20.07 -10.89
C LEU A 250 2.07 18.78 -11.18
N CYS A 251 2.55 18.60 -12.40
CA CYS A 251 3.31 17.39 -12.78
C CYS A 251 4.66 17.30 -12.06
N VAL A 252 5.39 18.41 -11.95
CA VAL A 252 6.70 18.44 -11.25
C VAL A 252 6.53 18.10 -9.77
N ASP A 253 5.64 18.80 -9.06
CA ASP A 253 5.41 18.55 -7.63
C ASP A 253 4.84 17.14 -7.38
N ALA A 254 4.00 16.62 -8.30
CA ALA A 254 3.51 15.25 -8.22
C ALA A 254 4.65 14.25 -8.39
N GLU A 255 5.54 14.46 -9.36
CA GLU A 255 6.71 13.60 -9.61
C GLU A 255 7.67 13.58 -8.42
N GLU A 256 7.95 14.74 -7.80
CA GLU A 256 8.74 14.86 -6.56
C GLU A 256 8.12 14.05 -5.41
N MET A 257 6.80 13.89 -5.39
CA MET A 257 6.08 13.05 -4.43
C MET A 257 5.89 11.59 -4.86
N GLY A 258 6.45 11.17 -6.00
CA GLY A 258 6.32 9.82 -6.55
C GLY A 258 4.96 9.53 -7.20
N ILE A 259 4.21 10.57 -7.57
CA ILE A 259 2.88 10.51 -8.18
C ILE A 259 2.97 10.83 -9.66
N SER A 260 2.56 9.91 -10.53
CA SER A 260 2.47 10.15 -11.98
C SER A 260 1.10 10.69 -12.38
N VAL A 261 1.02 11.53 -13.42
CA VAL A 261 -0.25 12.09 -13.92
C VAL A 261 -0.62 11.46 -15.27
N ILE A 262 -1.86 11.02 -15.42
CA ILE A 262 -2.46 10.59 -16.69
C ILE A 262 -3.65 11.47 -17.06
N LEU A 263 -3.82 11.72 -18.36
CA LEU A 263 -4.83 12.62 -18.91
C LEU A 263 -5.95 11.87 -19.63
N ASP A 264 -7.11 12.50 -19.73
CA ASP A 264 -8.23 12.04 -20.53
C ASP A 264 -8.14 12.54 -21.98
N GLY A 265 -8.15 11.63 -22.95
CA GLY A 265 -8.02 11.88 -24.37
C GLY A 265 -9.35 11.69 -25.09
N VAL A 266 -10.06 12.80 -25.31
CA VAL A 266 -11.36 12.84 -25.99
C VAL A 266 -11.15 13.08 -27.48
N PHE A 267 -10.85 12.04 -28.24
CA PHE A 267 -10.44 12.18 -29.66
C PHE A 267 -11.51 11.76 -30.67
N ASN A 268 -12.67 11.31 -30.20
CA ASN A 268 -13.81 10.85 -31.02
C ASN A 268 -14.70 12.02 -31.50
N HIS A 269 -14.79 13.08 -30.70
CA HIS A 269 -15.63 14.25 -30.98
C HIS A 269 -15.00 15.50 -30.38
N THR A 270 -15.44 16.67 -30.86
CA THR A 270 -15.16 17.98 -30.23
C THR A 270 -16.46 18.59 -29.70
N GLY A 271 -16.39 19.69 -28.95
CA GLY A 271 -17.56 20.53 -28.72
C GLY A 271 -18.01 21.26 -29.98
N CYS A 272 -19.31 21.54 -30.11
CA CYS A 272 -19.84 22.41 -31.17
C CYS A 272 -19.34 23.86 -31.01
N ASP A 273 -19.03 24.24 -29.76
CA ASP A 273 -18.34 25.48 -29.39
C ASP A 273 -16.83 25.27 -29.24
N SER A 274 -16.20 24.80 -30.32
CA SER A 274 -14.74 24.61 -30.39
C SER A 274 -14.08 25.54 -31.38
N ARG A 275 -12.76 25.72 -31.25
CA ARG A 275 -11.96 26.44 -32.23
C ARG A 275 -12.04 25.83 -33.63
N TYR A 276 -12.27 24.51 -33.67
CA TYR A 276 -12.29 23.70 -34.89
C TYR A 276 -13.66 23.73 -35.58
N PHE A 277 -14.77 23.66 -34.83
CA PHE A 277 -16.14 23.68 -35.37
C PHE A 277 -16.77 25.08 -35.38
N ASN A 278 -16.58 25.82 -34.29
CA ASN A 278 -16.93 27.23 -34.05
C ASN A 278 -18.38 27.63 -34.39
N LYS A 279 -19.37 26.85 -33.96
CA LYS A 279 -20.79 27.07 -34.28
C LYS A 279 -21.32 28.44 -33.85
N TYR A 280 -20.86 28.94 -32.70
CA TYR A 280 -21.33 30.19 -32.09
C TYR A 280 -20.45 31.41 -32.37
N GLY A 281 -19.25 31.21 -32.93
CA GLY A 281 -18.30 32.30 -33.18
C GLY A 281 -17.53 32.79 -31.96
N ASN A 282 -17.47 31.99 -30.89
CA ASN A 282 -16.76 32.34 -29.66
C ASN A 282 -15.22 32.35 -29.81
N TYR A 283 -14.69 31.80 -30.90
CA TYR A 283 -13.26 31.86 -31.27
C TYR A 283 -13.05 32.80 -32.47
N PRO A 284 -12.90 34.12 -32.26
CA PRO A 284 -12.88 35.11 -33.35
C PRO A 284 -11.62 35.05 -34.22
N ASP A 285 -10.56 34.42 -33.73
CA ASP A 285 -9.29 34.23 -34.41
C ASP A 285 -9.20 32.91 -35.19
N SER A 286 -10.29 32.13 -35.23
CA SER A 286 -10.40 30.88 -35.98
C SER A 286 -11.69 30.84 -36.82
N VAL A 287 -11.59 30.39 -38.07
CA VAL A 287 -12.76 30.10 -38.91
C VAL A 287 -13.05 28.61 -38.82
N GLY A 288 -14.09 28.24 -38.07
CA GLY A 288 -14.44 26.83 -37.83
C GLY A 288 -15.18 26.17 -38.99
N ALA A 289 -15.24 24.84 -38.97
CA ALA A 289 -15.85 24.00 -40.01
C ALA A 289 -17.33 24.32 -40.28
N TYR A 290 -18.08 24.74 -39.25
CA TYR A 290 -19.49 25.12 -39.38
C TYR A 290 -19.67 26.48 -40.08
N GLN A 291 -18.71 27.40 -39.91
CA GLN A 291 -18.82 28.77 -40.39
C GLN A 291 -18.46 28.92 -41.87
N SER A 292 -17.58 28.07 -42.40
CA SER A 292 -17.15 28.16 -43.80
C SER A 292 -16.78 26.79 -44.38
N THR A 293 -17.16 26.55 -45.65
CA THR A 293 -16.69 25.40 -46.43
C THR A 293 -15.20 25.47 -46.75
N ASP A 294 -14.59 26.65 -46.66
CA ASP A 294 -13.15 26.87 -46.88
C ASP A 294 -12.32 26.77 -45.59
N SER A 295 -12.93 26.39 -44.45
CA SER A 295 -12.21 26.17 -43.20
C SER A 295 -11.17 25.06 -43.35
N VAL A 296 -9.99 25.25 -42.75
CA VAL A 296 -8.94 24.21 -42.69
C VAL A 296 -9.38 22.96 -41.92
N TYR A 297 -10.40 23.10 -41.06
CA TYR A 297 -10.97 21.99 -40.28
C TYR A 297 -12.19 21.36 -40.98
N ARG A 298 -12.58 21.83 -42.17
CA ARG A 298 -13.82 21.39 -42.82
C ARG A 298 -13.86 19.87 -43.04
N SER A 299 -12.73 19.26 -43.38
CA SER A 299 -12.63 17.82 -43.64
C SER A 299 -12.63 16.96 -42.37
N TRP A 300 -12.48 17.58 -41.19
CA TRP A 300 -12.53 16.88 -39.91
C TRP A 300 -13.96 16.50 -39.51
N TYR A 301 -15.00 16.96 -40.23
CA TYR A 301 -16.39 16.71 -39.88
C TYR A 301 -17.20 16.32 -41.11
N THR A 302 -18.27 15.56 -40.89
CA THR A 302 -19.22 15.18 -41.94
C THR A 302 -20.46 16.06 -41.88
N PHE A 303 -20.76 16.76 -42.99
CA PHE A 303 -21.97 17.57 -43.14
C PHE A 303 -22.91 16.95 -44.17
N HIS A 304 -24.21 16.99 -43.92
CA HIS A 304 -25.26 16.50 -44.81
C HIS A 304 -25.90 17.64 -45.62
N ASP A 305 -26.54 17.30 -46.74
CA ASP A 305 -27.15 18.26 -47.67
C ASP A 305 -28.31 19.07 -47.06
N ASP A 306 -28.93 18.56 -45.99
CA ASP A 306 -30.00 19.23 -45.25
C ASP A 306 -29.49 20.24 -44.20
N GLY A 307 -28.17 20.39 -44.07
CA GLY A 307 -27.51 21.29 -43.12
C GLY A 307 -27.25 20.67 -41.75
N THR A 308 -27.60 19.40 -41.53
CA THR A 308 -27.20 18.65 -40.33
C THR A 308 -25.79 18.07 -40.48
N TYR A 309 -25.25 17.49 -39.42
CA TYR A 309 -23.90 16.93 -39.37
C TYR A 309 -23.85 15.70 -38.45
N ASP A 310 -22.86 14.84 -38.65
CA ASP A 310 -22.65 13.68 -37.79
C ASP A 310 -22.32 14.14 -36.36
N SER A 311 -22.98 13.57 -35.37
CA SER A 311 -22.81 13.92 -33.96
C SER A 311 -22.87 12.69 -33.06
N TRP A 312 -22.14 12.74 -31.96
CA TRP A 312 -22.04 11.64 -31.01
C TRP A 312 -23.41 11.30 -30.44
N TRP A 313 -23.92 10.10 -30.74
CA TRP A 313 -25.27 9.64 -30.35
C TRP A 313 -26.42 10.59 -30.73
N GLY A 314 -26.24 11.40 -31.77
CA GLY A 314 -27.23 12.41 -32.18
C GLY A 314 -27.29 13.64 -31.26
N VAL A 315 -26.31 13.82 -30.38
CA VAL A 315 -26.17 15.00 -29.52
C VAL A 315 -25.50 16.10 -30.33
N ASP A 316 -26.29 17.03 -30.89
CA ASP A 316 -25.81 18.15 -31.73
C ASP A 316 -24.66 18.97 -31.12
N ASP A 317 -24.50 18.94 -29.80
CA ASP A 317 -23.44 19.68 -29.09
C ASP A 317 -22.06 19.00 -29.19
N LEU A 318 -21.99 17.75 -29.66
CA LEU A 318 -20.78 16.95 -29.81
C LEU A 318 -20.62 16.47 -31.26
N PRO A 319 -20.21 17.35 -32.20
CA PRO A 319 -19.92 16.96 -33.58
C PRO A 319 -18.84 15.87 -33.64
N ALA A 320 -19.17 14.78 -34.34
CA ALA A 320 -18.27 13.63 -34.52
C ALA A 320 -17.13 13.99 -35.47
N ILE A 321 -15.92 13.54 -35.15
CA ILE A 321 -14.75 13.79 -35.99
C ILE A 321 -14.66 12.69 -37.05
N ASN A 322 -14.22 13.04 -38.26
CA ASN A 322 -13.77 12.07 -39.24
C ASN A 322 -12.36 11.62 -38.87
N GLU A 323 -12.25 10.54 -38.09
CA GLU A 323 -10.98 10.05 -37.57
C GLU A 323 -10.07 9.52 -38.68
N ASN A 324 -10.57 9.30 -39.89
CA ASN A 324 -9.73 8.89 -41.03
C ASN A 324 -9.05 10.07 -41.74
N ASP A 325 -9.29 11.32 -41.32
CA ASP A 325 -8.65 12.49 -41.92
C ASP A 325 -7.15 12.55 -41.58
N PRO A 326 -6.24 12.55 -42.57
CA PRO A 326 -4.80 12.53 -42.31
C PRO A 326 -4.28 13.77 -41.57
N SER A 327 -4.93 14.93 -41.73
CA SER A 327 -4.53 16.16 -41.04
C SER A 327 -4.96 16.13 -39.57
N TYR A 328 -6.07 15.47 -39.24
CA TYR A 328 -6.46 15.21 -37.86
C TYR A 328 -5.52 14.18 -37.19
N HIS A 329 -5.17 13.10 -37.89
CA HIS A 329 -4.15 12.14 -37.41
C HIS A 329 -2.82 12.84 -37.08
N GLU A 330 -2.30 13.69 -37.97
CA GLU A 330 -1.08 14.44 -37.71
C GLU A 330 -1.24 15.42 -36.54
N PHE A 331 -2.41 16.04 -36.39
CA PHE A 331 -2.69 16.94 -35.27
C PHE A 331 -2.70 16.23 -33.91
N ILE A 332 -3.20 14.99 -33.83
CA ILE A 332 -3.23 14.23 -32.57
C ILE A 332 -1.92 13.49 -32.31
N CYS A 333 -1.43 12.74 -33.29
CA CYS A 333 -0.33 11.77 -33.14
C CYS A 333 1.03 12.28 -33.65
N GLY A 334 1.04 13.37 -34.43
CA GLY A 334 2.24 13.91 -35.06
C GLY A 334 3.29 14.38 -34.06
N ARG A 335 4.44 14.83 -34.57
CA ARG A 335 5.56 15.23 -33.70
C ARG A 335 5.20 16.38 -32.77
N GLU A 336 4.49 17.40 -33.27
CA GLU A 336 3.98 18.50 -32.44
C GLU A 336 2.50 18.30 -32.07
N GLY A 337 2.01 17.06 -32.19
CA GLY A 337 0.62 16.72 -31.94
C GLY A 337 0.27 16.68 -30.45
N VAL A 338 -1.04 16.70 -30.19
CA VAL A 338 -1.65 16.79 -28.85
C VAL A 338 -1.05 15.77 -27.89
N VAL A 339 -0.99 14.49 -28.28
CA VAL A 339 -0.54 13.38 -27.41
C VAL A 339 0.88 13.61 -26.92
N ARG A 340 1.79 13.98 -27.83
CA ARG A 340 3.22 14.13 -27.52
C ARG A 340 3.53 15.41 -26.77
N ARG A 341 2.83 16.50 -27.09
CA ARG A 341 2.98 17.77 -26.39
C ARG A 341 2.74 17.61 -24.88
N TRP A 342 1.59 17.07 -24.49
CA TRP A 342 1.25 16.98 -23.06
C TRP A 342 2.11 15.96 -22.30
N LEU A 343 2.65 14.95 -22.99
CA LEU A 343 3.66 14.06 -22.41
C LEU A 343 4.99 14.79 -22.13
N ARG A 344 5.40 15.74 -22.99
CA ARG A 344 6.56 16.62 -22.72
C ARG A 344 6.30 17.57 -21.57
N ASP A 345 5.07 18.07 -21.46
CA ASP A 345 4.67 18.99 -20.40
C ASP A 345 4.46 18.30 -19.03
N GLY A 346 4.60 16.96 -18.97
CA GLY A 346 4.72 16.23 -17.70
C GLY A 346 3.86 14.97 -17.59
N ALA A 347 2.80 14.83 -18.40
CA ALA A 347 1.95 13.64 -18.36
C ALA A 347 2.76 12.35 -18.63
N ARG A 348 2.31 11.22 -18.10
CA ARG A 348 2.96 9.91 -18.28
C ARG A 348 2.10 8.89 -19.03
N GLY A 349 0.85 9.25 -19.32
CA GLY A 349 -0.05 8.40 -20.10
C GLY A 349 -1.40 9.05 -20.37
N TRP A 350 -2.22 8.29 -21.09
CA TRP A 350 -3.55 8.71 -21.53
C TRP A 350 -4.60 7.64 -21.24
N ARG A 351 -5.79 8.07 -20.84
CA ARG A 351 -7.04 7.32 -20.88
C ARG A 351 -7.81 7.79 -22.12
N LEU A 352 -8.21 6.88 -23.00
CA LEU A 352 -8.99 7.20 -24.20
C LEU A 352 -10.48 7.12 -23.87
N ASP A 353 -11.18 8.23 -24.09
CA ASP A 353 -12.63 8.30 -24.01
C ASP A 353 -13.28 7.59 -25.20
N VAL A 354 -14.34 6.81 -24.93
CA VAL A 354 -15.11 6.08 -25.95
C VAL A 354 -14.20 5.39 -26.97
N ALA A 355 -13.24 4.58 -26.49
CA ALA A 355 -12.26 3.91 -27.34
C ALA A 355 -12.92 3.00 -28.40
N ASP A 356 -14.18 2.60 -28.16
CA ASP A 356 -15.00 1.77 -29.04
C ASP A 356 -15.46 2.41 -30.34
N GLU A 357 -15.44 3.74 -30.40
CA GLU A 357 -15.81 4.48 -31.61
C GLU A 357 -14.58 4.83 -32.46
N LEU A 358 -13.39 4.88 -31.86
CA LEU A 358 -12.15 5.15 -32.58
C LEU A 358 -11.76 3.96 -33.48
N PRO A 359 -11.18 4.18 -34.68
CA PRO A 359 -10.61 3.08 -35.47
C PRO A 359 -9.41 2.40 -34.79
N ASP A 360 -9.27 1.08 -34.91
CA ASP A 360 -8.14 0.33 -34.30
C ASP A 360 -6.77 0.87 -34.77
N SER A 361 -6.66 1.25 -36.04
CA SER A 361 -5.43 1.86 -36.58
C SER A 361 -5.09 3.20 -35.94
N PHE A 362 -6.09 3.99 -35.57
CA PHE A 362 -5.87 5.28 -34.92
C PHE A 362 -5.42 5.10 -33.46
N ILE A 363 -5.99 4.12 -32.75
CA ILE A 363 -5.51 3.74 -31.40
C ILE A 363 -4.05 3.30 -31.46
N ALA A 364 -3.67 2.49 -32.46
CA ALA A 364 -2.28 2.08 -32.66
C ALA A 364 -1.34 3.26 -32.97
N ASP A 365 -1.79 4.25 -33.74
CA ASP A 365 -1.03 5.48 -34.00
C ASP A 365 -0.85 6.32 -32.72
N ILE A 366 -1.90 6.47 -31.91
CA ILE A 366 -1.81 7.14 -30.60
C ILE A 366 -0.80 6.40 -29.72
N LYS A 367 -0.87 5.07 -29.68
CA LYS A 367 0.07 4.25 -28.91
C LYS A 367 1.51 4.47 -29.38
N HIS A 368 1.73 4.52 -30.69
CA HIS A 368 3.05 4.80 -31.24
C HIS A 368 3.53 6.20 -30.86
N ALA A 369 2.67 7.22 -30.91
CA ALA A 369 2.99 8.57 -30.48
C ALA A 369 3.37 8.63 -28.98
N VAL A 370 2.62 7.94 -28.12
CA VAL A 370 2.93 7.80 -26.69
C VAL A 370 4.31 7.18 -26.49
N LEU A 371 4.58 6.04 -27.13
CA LEU A 371 5.84 5.31 -26.97
C LEU A 371 7.04 6.02 -27.59
N ALA A 372 6.82 6.83 -28.62
CA ALA A 372 7.86 7.66 -29.25
C ALA A 372 8.32 8.80 -28.34
N GLU A 373 7.44 9.33 -27.48
CA GLU A 373 7.78 10.37 -26.51
C GLU A 373 8.25 9.77 -25.17
N LYS A 374 7.55 8.75 -24.66
CA LYS A 374 7.87 8.04 -23.41
C LYS A 374 7.80 6.52 -23.61
N PRO A 375 8.94 5.80 -23.68
CA PRO A 375 8.95 4.35 -23.92
C PRO A 375 8.21 3.49 -22.88
N ASP A 376 8.06 4.01 -21.66
CA ASP A 376 7.28 3.41 -20.57
C ASP A 376 5.89 4.06 -20.41
N GLY A 377 5.45 4.85 -21.39
CA GLY A 377 4.16 5.52 -21.41
C GLY A 377 2.97 4.55 -21.41
N LEU A 378 1.88 5.01 -20.80
CA LEU A 378 0.65 4.25 -20.60
C LEU A 378 -0.45 4.70 -21.57
N LEU A 379 -1.20 3.73 -22.11
CA LEU A 379 -2.45 3.99 -22.84
C LEU A 379 -3.53 3.03 -22.35
N ILE A 380 -4.59 3.56 -21.74
CA ILE A 380 -5.76 2.82 -21.26
C ILE A 380 -6.99 3.23 -22.07
N GLY A 381 -7.86 2.29 -22.43
CA GLY A 381 -9.12 2.61 -23.12
C GLY A 381 -10.34 2.51 -22.21
N GLU A 382 -11.32 3.37 -22.41
CA GLU A 382 -12.68 3.12 -21.93
C GLU A 382 -13.36 2.05 -22.78
N VAL A 383 -13.49 0.85 -22.21
CA VAL A 383 -14.22 -0.28 -22.80
C VAL A 383 -15.04 -0.93 -21.69
N TRP A 384 -16.34 -1.11 -21.90
CA TRP A 384 -17.27 -1.49 -20.83
C TRP A 384 -17.47 -3.00 -20.69
N GLU A 385 -17.19 -3.75 -21.76
CA GLU A 385 -17.32 -5.20 -21.86
C GLU A 385 -15.94 -5.88 -21.88
N ASP A 386 -15.92 -7.19 -22.14
CA ASP A 386 -14.68 -7.94 -22.37
C ASP A 386 -13.95 -7.37 -23.60
N ALA A 387 -12.88 -6.61 -23.33
CA ALA A 387 -12.12 -5.90 -24.34
C ALA A 387 -11.35 -6.83 -25.30
N SER A 388 -11.18 -8.10 -24.93
CA SER A 388 -10.48 -9.05 -25.80
C SER A 388 -11.34 -9.52 -26.97
N ASN A 389 -12.67 -9.50 -26.85
CA ASN A 389 -13.61 -10.04 -27.83
C ASN A 389 -14.79 -9.11 -28.14
N LYS A 390 -14.68 -7.84 -27.75
CA LYS A 390 -15.72 -6.85 -27.99
C LYS A 390 -15.99 -6.69 -29.48
N THR A 391 -17.27 -6.73 -29.82
CA THR A 391 -17.77 -6.34 -31.14
C THR A 391 -18.42 -4.97 -31.03
N ALA A 392 -17.92 -3.99 -31.79
CA ALA A 392 -18.53 -2.66 -31.90
C ALA A 392 -18.69 -2.32 -33.39
N TYR A 393 -19.82 -1.71 -33.75
CA TYR A 393 -20.13 -1.30 -35.13
C TYR A 393 -19.98 -2.44 -36.16
N GLY A 394 -20.33 -3.67 -35.75
CA GLY A 394 -20.30 -4.85 -36.62
C GLY A 394 -18.92 -5.47 -36.86
N SER A 395 -17.88 -4.99 -36.16
CA SER A 395 -16.50 -5.51 -36.27
C SER A 395 -15.93 -5.88 -34.90
N LEU A 396 -15.15 -6.96 -34.88
CA LEU A 396 -14.36 -7.38 -33.72
C LEU A 396 -13.21 -6.38 -33.51
N ARG A 397 -13.07 -5.86 -32.29
CA ARG A 397 -12.06 -4.84 -31.94
C ARG A 397 -10.72 -5.48 -31.55
N GLN A 398 -9.62 -4.76 -31.83
CA GLN A 398 -8.24 -5.29 -31.70
C GLN A 398 -7.47 -4.67 -30.52
N TYR A 399 -8.05 -4.60 -29.32
CA TYR A 399 -7.42 -3.85 -28.22
C TYR A 399 -6.18 -4.49 -27.58
N PHE A 400 -6.07 -5.82 -27.65
CA PHE A 400 -5.04 -6.58 -26.93
C PHE A 400 -4.14 -7.41 -27.84
N GLU A 401 -3.95 -6.97 -29.09
CA GLU A 401 -3.02 -7.61 -30.03
C GLU A 401 -1.57 -7.17 -29.82
N GLY A 402 -1.36 -6.01 -29.20
CA GLY A 402 -0.09 -5.56 -28.62
C GLY A 402 0.43 -4.22 -29.13
N SER A 403 -0.24 -3.63 -30.10
CA SER A 403 0.09 -2.31 -30.69
C SER A 403 -0.85 -1.21 -30.20
N GLU A 404 -1.89 -1.56 -29.46
CA GLU A 404 -3.06 -0.72 -29.18
C GLU A 404 -3.07 -0.32 -27.69
N LEU A 405 -3.89 -0.97 -26.85
CA LEU A 405 -4.05 -0.61 -25.44
C LEU A 405 -3.14 -1.43 -24.52
N ASP A 406 -2.75 -0.82 -23.39
CA ASP A 406 -2.08 -1.56 -22.30
C ASP A 406 -3.07 -2.24 -21.36
N GLY A 407 -4.31 -1.76 -21.33
CA GLY A 407 -5.38 -2.22 -20.45
C GLY A 407 -6.63 -1.35 -20.68
N THR A 408 -7.72 -1.69 -20.00
CA THR A 408 -8.99 -0.97 -20.10
C THR A 408 -9.54 -0.54 -18.75
N MET A 409 -10.57 0.30 -18.76
CA MET A 409 -11.40 0.54 -17.57
C MET A 409 -12.18 -0.74 -17.26
N ASN A 410 -11.83 -1.43 -16.18
CA ASN A 410 -12.28 -2.79 -15.91
C ASN A 410 -13.71 -2.87 -15.37
N TYR A 411 -14.68 -2.44 -16.18
CA TYR A 411 -16.10 -2.54 -15.90
C TYR A 411 -16.59 -3.99 -15.71
N PRO A 412 -16.09 -5.01 -16.44
CA PRO A 412 -16.45 -6.41 -16.18
C PRO A 412 -16.14 -6.86 -14.75
N LEU A 413 -14.97 -6.48 -14.21
CA LEU A 413 -14.61 -6.73 -12.81
C LEU A 413 -15.56 -5.99 -11.86
N ARG A 414 -15.78 -4.69 -12.10
CA ARG A 414 -16.69 -3.88 -11.30
C ARG A 414 -18.08 -4.50 -11.19
N GLU A 415 -18.67 -4.90 -12.31
CA GLU A 415 -20.00 -5.50 -12.35
C GLU A 415 -20.06 -6.82 -11.60
N GLY A 416 -19.07 -7.70 -11.81
CA GLY A 416 -18.97 -8.97 -11.08
C GLY A 416 -18.86 -8.78 -9.56
N LEU A 417 -17.95 -7.91 -9.11
CA LEU A 417 -17.74 -7.67 -7.68
C LEU A 417 -18.96 -7.02 -7.00
N LEU A 418 -19.58 -6.02 -7.64
CA LEU A 418 -20.77 -5.38 -7.07
C LEU A 418 -21.96 -6.34 -7.03
N ALA A 419 -22.18 -7.14 -8.08
CA ALA A 419 -23.25 -8.13 -8.10
C ALA A 419 -23.04 -9.18 -6.98
N PHE A 420 -21.81 -9.64 -6.78
CA PHE A 420 -21.49 -10.58 -5.70
C PHE A 420 -21.72 -9.97 -4.32
N MET A 421 -21.22 -8.76 -4.07
CA MET A 421 -21.38 -8.08 -2.78
C MET A 421 -22.84 -7.71 -2.46
N ARG A 422 -23.68 -7.54 -3.49
CA ARG A 422 -25.14 -7.35 -3.36
C ARG A 422 -25.93 -8.66 -3.35
N ASN A 423 -25.27 -9.81 -3.37
CA ASN A 423 -25.86 -11.15 -3.42
C ASN A 423 -26.76 -11.38 -4.66
N GLU A 424 -26.48 -10.71 -5.77
CA GLU A 424 -27.17 -10.89 -7.06
C GLU A 424 -26.62 -12.08 -7.85
N ILE A 425 -25.34 -12.41 -7.63
CA ILE A 425 -24.68 -13.62 -8.13
C ILE A 425 -23.96 -14.33 -6.97
N GLY A 426 -23.80 -15.65 -7.09
CA GLY A 426 -23.00 -16.44 -6.16
C GLY A 426 -21.50 -16.43 -6.48
N ALA A 427 -20.69 -16.93 -5.55
CA ALA A 427 -19.23 -17.00 -5.66
C ALA A 427 -18.75 -17.84 -6.86
N GLN A 428 -19.49 -18.89 -7.25
CA GLN A 428 -19.15 -19.73 -8.41
C GLN A 428 -19.22 -18.96 -9.72
N GLU A 429 -20.27 -18.15 -9.90
CA GLU A 429 -20.44 -17.30 -11.08
C GLU A 429 -19.35 -16.22 -11.12
N LEU A 430 -19.07 -15.56 -9.98
CA LEU A 430 -17.97 -14.59 -9.90
C LEU A 430 -16.63 -15.23 -10.28
N THR A 431 -16.35 -16.43 -9.78
CA THR A 431 -15.13 -17.19 -10.09
C THR A 431 -15.00 -17.39 -11.60
N ARG A 432 -16.03 -17.93 -12.25
CA ARG A 432 -16.01 -18.17 -13.71
C ARG A 432 -15.81 -16.89 -14.51
N ARG A 433 -16.44 -15.78 -14.13
CA ARG A 433 -16.25 -14.48 -14.78
C ARG A 433 -14.80 -14.00 -14.70
N LEU A 434 -14.19 -14.08 -13.53
CA LEU A 434 -12.81 -13.64 -13.32
C LEU A 434 -11.79 -14.58 -13.98
N GLU A 435 -12.06 -15.89 -14.02
CA GLU A 435 -11.26 -16.86 -14.78
C GLU A 435 -11.32 -16.55 -16.28
N GLN A 436 -12.50 -16.25 -16.81
CA GLN A 436 -12.65 -15.87 -18.22
C GLN A 436 -11.80 -14.65 -18.57
N LEU A 437 -11.83 -13.58 -17.77
CA LEU A 437 -10.96 -12.41 -17.99
C LEU A 437 -9.48 -12.81 -17.94
N GLY A 438 -9.09 -13.60 -16.93
CA GLY A 438 -7.71 -14.05 -16.77
C GLY A 438 -7.19 -14.95 -17.90
N GLU A 439 -8.10 -15.69 -18.55
CA GLU A 439 -7.78 -16.56 -19.67
C GLU A 439 -7.80 -15.81 -21.01
N ASN A 440 -8.76 -14.90 -21.19
CA ASN A 440 -8.93 -14.13 -22.43
C ASN A 440 -7.87 -13.03 -22.60
N TYR A 441 -7.41 -12.42 -21.51
CA TYR A 441 -6.54 -11.25 -21.58
C TYR A 441 -5.07 -11.69 -21.64
N PRO A 442 -4.22 -11.05 -22.44
CA PRO A 442 -2.77 -11.14 -22.25
C PRO A 442 -2.43 -10.81 -20.81
N GLY A 443 -1.60 -11.62 -20.15
CA GLY A 443 -1.28 -11.38 -18.74
C GLY A 443 -0.80 -9.95 -18.48
N GLN A 444 -0.01 -9.38 -19.39
CA GLN A 444 0.44 -7.98 -19.29
C GLN A 444 -0.72 -6.96 -19.27
N ALA A 445 -1.80 -7.23 -20.00
CA ALA A 445 -3.01 -6.39 -20.03
C ALA A 445 -3.85 -6.59 -18.78
N LEU A 446 -4.07 -7.83 -18.36
CA LEU A 446 -4.79 -8.16 -17.10
C LEU A 446 -4.21 -7.42 -15.89
N TYR A 447 -2.87 -7.38 -15.75
CA TYR A 447 -2.20 -6.65 -14.64
C TYR A 447 -2.12 -5.14 -14.87
N SER A 448 -2.57 -4.64 -16.01
CA SER A 448 -2.65 -3.23 -16.39
C SER A 448 -4.10 -2.75 -16.54
N GLU A 449 -5.10 -3.58 -16.22
CA GLU A 449 -6.49 -3.17 -16.14
C GLU A 449 -6.69 -2.11 -15.05
N LEU A 450 -7.45 -1.05 -15.35
CA LEU A 450 -7.83 -0.03 -14.38
C LEU A 450 -9.04 -0.53 -13.58
N ASN A 451 -8.80 -1.09 -12.40
CA ASN A 451 -9.80 -1.67 -11.52
C ASN A 451 -10.58 -0.58 -10.77
N LEU A 452 -11.56 0.01 -11.42
CA LEU A 452 -12.48 0.99 -10.84
C LEU A 452 -13.70 0.35 -10.18
N LEU A 453 -14.18 0.95 -9.09
CA LEU A 453 -15.46 0.61 -8.45
C LEU A 453 -16.48 1.75 -8.54
N GLY A 454 -16.01 3.00 -8.52
CA GLY A 454 -16.75 4.21 -8.85
C GLY A 454 -16.14 4.92 -10.07
N SER A 455 -16.92 5.78 -10.71
CA SER A 455 -16.44 6.75 -11.71
C SER A 455 -17.44 7.88 -11.87
N HIS A 456 -17.06 8.89 -12.63
CA HIS A 456 -17.92 10.02 -13.00
C HIS A 456 -19.15 9.69 -13.86
N ASP A 457 -19.30 8.44 -14.35
CA ASP A 457 -20.45 8.00 -15.16
C ASP A 457 -21.34 6.99 -14.44
N ARG A 458 -20.91 6.54 -13.26
CA ARG A 458 -21.64 5.56 -12.45
C ARG A 458 -22.09 6.16 -11.13
N GLU A 459 -23.11 5.57 -10.53
CA GLU A 459 -23.55 5.91 -9.17
C GLU A 459 -22.37 5.78 -8.19
N ARG A 460 -22.38 6.61 -7.14
CA ARG A 460 -21.35 6.57 -6.10
C ARG A 460 -21.32 5.19 -5.45
N LEU A 461 -20.11 4.67 -5.25
CA LEU A 461 -19.90 3.33 -4.70
C LEU A 461 -20.64 3.16 -3.36
N PHE A 462 -20.52 4.14 -2.46
CA PHE A 462 -21.12 4.06 -1.13
C PHE A 462 -22.66 3.96 -1.19
N THR A 463 -23.29 4.73 -2.09
CA THR A 463 -24.74 4.66 -2.36
C THR A 463 -25.14 3.27 -2.87
N THR A 464 -24.38 2.70 -3.80
CA THR A 464 -24.63 1.37 -4.33
C THR A 464 -24.48 0.27 -3.27
N LEU A 465 -23.44 0.33 -2.43
CA LEU A 465 -23.19 -0.67 -1.38
C LEU A 465 -24.25 -0.63 -0.26
N GLY A 466 -24.78 0.55 0.03
CA GLY A 466 -25.86 0.76 1.01
C GLY A 466 -27.23 0.23 0.57
N GLY A 467 -27.37 -0.24 -0.67
CA GLY A 467 -28.63 -0.76 -1.20
C GLY A 467 -29.66 0.35 -1.44
N ALA A 468 -29.22 1.49 -1.98
CA ALA A 468 -30.11 2.54 -2.43
C ALA A 468 -31.12 2.03 -3.48
N PRO A 469 -32.34 2.62 -3.56
CA PRO A 469 -33.34 2.22 -4.55
C PRO A 469 -32.88 2.51 -5.99
N ASN A 470 -33.52 1.85 -6.96
CA ASN A 470 -33.24 2.10 -8.37
C ASN A 470 -33.51 3.59 -8.71
N PRO A 471 -32.51 4.34 -9.21
CA PRO A 471 -32.68 5.76 -9.52
C PRO A 471 -33.75 6.04 -10.58
N ASP A 472 -34.06 5.09 -11.47
CA ASP A 472 -35.09 5.26 -12.50
C ASP A 472 -36.52 5.26 -11.92
N THR A 473 -36.66 4.91 -10.64
CA THR A 473 -37.94 4.96 -9.91
C THR A 473 -38.15 6.25 -9.12
N LEU A 474 -37.15 7.13 -9.09
CA LEU A 474 -37.15 8.37 -8.31
C LEU A 474 -37.29 9.60 -9.20
N SER A 475 -37.97 10.63 -8.72
CA SER A 475 -37.95 11.96 -9.34
C SER A 475 -36.58 12.63 -9.19
N GLU A 476 -36.35 13.70 -9.97
CA GLU A 476 -35.10 14.46 -9.91
C GLU A 476 -34.84 15.08 -8.52
N SER A 477 -35.87 15.61 -7.86
CA SER A 477 -35.76 16.17 -6.51
C SER A 477 -35.48 15.10 -5.46
N GLU A 478 -36.07 13.91 -5.60
CA GLU A 478 -35.81 12.76 -4.73
C GLU A 478 -34.36 12.27 -4.90
N ARG A 479 -33.87 12.16 -6.13
CA ARG A 479 -32.47 11.77 -6.39
C ARG A 479 -31.47 12.76 -5.78
N ALA A 480 -31.72 14.06 -5.91
CA ALA A 480 -30.85 15.10 -5.36
C ALA A 480 -30.77 15.08 -3.82
N SER A 481 -31.90 14.82 -3.16
CA SER A 481 -32.02 14.91 -1.69
C SER A 481 -31.82 13.58 -0.96
N TYR A 482 -31.80 12.44 -1.67
CA TYR A 482 -31.64 11.12 -1.08
C TYR A 482 -30.34 10.97 -0.30
N ARG A 483 -30.42 10.43 0.91
CA ARG A 483 -29.28 10.05 1.74
C ARG A 483 -29.52 8.68 2.38
N LEU A 484 -28.46 7.91 2.54
CA LEU A 484 -28.53 6.60 3.21
C LEU A 484 -28.88 6.77 4.69
N ASP A 485 -29.78 5.92 5.19
CA ASP A 485 -30.07 5.86 6.62
C ASP A 485 -28.91 5.20 7.42
N PRO A 486 -28.88 5.30 8.77
CA PRO A 486 -27.78 4.74 9.56
C PRO A 486 -27.55 3.23 9.36
N GLY A 487 -28.60 2.45 9.14
CA GLY A 487 -28.50 1.01 8.87
C GLY A 487 -27.88 0.75 7.50
N GLN A 488 -28.33 1.47 6.47
CA GLN A 488 -27.75 1.40 5.13
C GLN A 488 -26.27 1.84 5.11
N ARG A 489 -25.91 2.87 5.87
CA ARG A 489 -24.51 3.33 5.99
C ARG A 489 -23.62 2.29 6.66
N ASN A 490 -24.07 1.63 7.72
CA ASN A 490 -23.30 0.54 8.36
C ASN A 490 -23.10 -0.66 7.42
N LEU A 491 -24.14 -1.01 6.65
CA LEU A 491 -24.05 -2.03 5.61
C LEU A 491 -23.06 -1.61 4.51
N ALA A 492 -23.12 -0.36 4.07
CA ALA A 492 -22.20 0.20 3.08
C ALA A 492 -20.75 0.13 3.56
N LYS A 493 -20.44 0.51 4.81
CA LYS A 493 -19.09 0.40 5.39
C LYS A 493 -18.58 -1.04 5.43
N SER A 494 -19.43 -1.98 5.87
CA SER A 494 -19.07 -3.40 5.96
C SER A 494 -18.75 -3.98 4.58
N ARG A 495 -19.57 -3.67 3.58
CA ARG A 495 -19.32 -4.06 2.19
C ARG A 495 -18.13 -3.31 1.57
N LEU A 496 -17.90 -2.06 1.96
CA LEU A 496 -16.79 -1.23 1.49
C LEU A 496 -15.45 -1.87 1.89
N TRP A 497 -15.30 -2.29 3.15
CA TRP A 497 -14.12 -3.02 3.58
C TRP A 497 -13.85 -4.25 2.70
N ALA A 498 -14.86 -5.10 2.50
CA ALA A 498 -14.72 -6.32 1.72
C ALA A 498 -14.36 -6.05 0.24
N ILE A 499 -15.06 -5.12 -0.41
CA ILE A 499 -14.84 -4.85 -1.84
C ILE A 499 -13.55 -4.07 -2.10
N THR A 500 -13.16 -3.16 -1.19
CA THR A 500 -11.88 -2.45 -1.30
C THR A 500 -10.71 -3.40 -1.05
N LEU A 501 -10.85 -4.36 -0.12
CA LEU A 501 -9.86 -5.42 0.04
C LEU A 501 -9.71 -6.24 -1.25
N LEU A 502 -10.81 -6.65 -1.88
CA LEU A 502 -10.79 -7.33 -3.18
C LEU A 502 -10.12 -6.48 -4.26
N GLN A 503 -10.49 -5.20 -4.36
CA GLN A 503 -9.91 -4.26 -5.33
C GLN A 503 -8.38 -4.17 -5.19
N MET A 504 -7.87 -4.10 -3.96
CA MET A 504 -6.44 -3.95 -3.67
C MET A 504 -5.65 -5.27 -3.81
N THR A 505 -6.32 -6.42 -3.81
CA THR A 505 -5.69 -7.75 -3.79
C THR A 505 -5.88 -8.56 -5.09
N LEU A 506 -6.80 -8.16 -5.98
CA LEU A 506 -6.97 -8.75 -7.31
C LEU A 506 -5.91 -8.26 -8.33
N PRO A 507 -5.69 -8.98 -9.45
CA PRO A 507 -4.86 -8.51 -10.56
C PRO A 507 -5.37 -7.20 -11.15
N GLY A 508 -4.45 -6.36 -11.62
CA GLY A 508 -4.75 -5.03 -12.17
C GLY A 508 -4.34 -3.90 -11.23
N VAL A 509 -4.70 -2.68 -11.61
CA VAL A 509 -4.33 -1.43 -10.96
C VAL A 509 -5.57 -0.81 -10.31
N PRO A 510 -5.66 -0.77 -8.97
CA PRO A 510 -6.79 -0.19 -8.26
C PRO A 510 -7.01 1.28 -8.63
N CYS A 511 -8.26 1.68 -8.84
CA CYS A 511 -8.66 3.06 -9.12
C CYS A 511 -9.71 3.54 -8.10
N ILE A 512 -9.37 4.58 -7.36
CA ILE A 512 -10.25 5.24 -6.38
C ILE A 512 -10.86 6.47 -7.05
N TYR A 513 -12.18 6.59 -7.04
CA TYR A 513 -12.86 7.78 -7.55
C TYR A 513 -13.01 8.80 -6.42
N TYR A 514 -12.64 10.07 -6.69
CA TYR A 514 -12.47 11.07 -5.62
C TYR A 514 -13.67 11.14 -4.68
N GLY A 515 -13.45 10.92 -3.39
CA GLY A 515 -14.46 10.98 -2.34
C GLY A 515 -15.17 9.67 -2.03
N ASP A 516 -14.94 8.60 -2.79
CA ASP A 516 -15.36 7.25 -2.39
C ASP A 516 -14.65 6.83 -1.09
N GLU A 517 -13.41 7.29 -0.88
CA GLU A 517 -12.66 7.14 0.38
C GLU A 517 -13.18 8.02 1.52
N ARG A 518 -14.14 8.91 1.25
CA ARG A 518 -14.86 9.69 2.26
C ARG A 518 -16.32 9.24 2.42
N GLY A 519 -16.72 8.16 1.74
CA GLY A 519 -18.09 7.67 1.77
C GLY A 519 -19.08 8.65 1.14
N MET A 520 -18.68 9.38 0.08
CA MET A 520 -19.56 10.27 -0.65
C MET A 520 -20.74 9.51 -1.26
N GLU A 521 -21.91 10.14 -1.21
CA GLU A 521 -23.18 9.60 -1.72
C GLU A 521 -23.61 10.35 -2.99
N GLY A 522 -24.32 9.66 -3.88
CA GLY A 522 -24.86 10.25 -5.11
C GLY A 522 -25.31 9.19 -6.11
N PHE A 523 -26.43 9.46 -6.79
CA PHE A 523 -26.87 8.65 -7.92
C PHE A 523 -26.05 8.97 -9.19
N ARG A 524 -26.56 8.63 -10.37
CA ARG A 524 -25.93 8.93 -11.67
C ARG A 524 -25.73 10.44 -11.88
N ASP A 525 -25.01 10.76 -12.94
CA ASP A 525 -24.75 12.12 -13.40
C ASP A 525 -26.01 13.01 -13.34
N PRO A 526 -25.95 14.20 -12.70
CA PRO A 526 -24.76 14.90 -12.18
C PRO A 526 -24.40 14.63 -10.71
N TYR A 527 -25.18 13.84 -9.98
CA TYR A 527 -25.05 13.72 -8.51
C TYR A 527 -23.77 13.01 -8.06
N ASN A 528 -23.23 12.11 -8.88
CA ASN A 528 -21.93 11.47 -8.67
C ASN A 528 -20.73 12.43 -8.82
N ARG A 529 -20.94 13.66 -9.29
CA ARG A 529 -19.91 14.69 -9.46
C ARG A 529 -20.02 15.79 -8.39
N ALA A 530 -20.57 15.47 -7.21
CA ALA A 530 -20.64 16.43 -6.10
C ALA A 530 -19.24 16.91 -5.66
N ALA A 531 -19.17 18.11 -5.09
CA ALA A 531 -17.90 18.68 -4.64
C ALA A 531 -17.30 17.91 -3.45
N TYR A 532 -15.98 17.81 -3.40
CA TYR A 532 -15.27 17.03 -2.38
C TYR A 532 -15.42 17.63 -0.97
N PRO A 533 -15.70 16.83 0.07
CA PRO A 533 -15.99 17.31 1.40
C PRO A 533 -14.71 17.54 2.24
N TRP A 534 -13.86 18.51 1.90
CA TRP A 534 -12.60 18.77 2.64
C TRP A 534 -12.78 19.05 4.14
N GLY A 535 -13.94 19.57 4.55
CA GLY A 535 -14.31 19.80 5.96
C GLY A 535 -15.16 18.70 6.59
N GLY A 536 -15.30 17.54 5.95
CA GLY A 536 -16.20 16.47 6.38
C GLY A 536 -15.89 15.10 5.78
N GLY A 537 -16.94 14.30 5.56
CA GLY A 537 -16.83 12.91 5.13
C GLY A 537 -16.67 11.91 6.28
N ASP A 538 -16.59 10.63 5.92
CA ASP A 538 -16.55 9.53 6.88
C ASP A 538 -15.12 9.01 7.05
N LYS A 539 -14.52 9.22 8.24
CA LYS A 539 -13.13 8.82 8.52
C LYS A 539 -12.93 7.30 8.45
N ASP A 540 -13.95 6.52 8.81
CA ASP A 540 -13.86 5.05 8.73
C ASP A 540 -13.66 4.59 7.28
N CYS A 541 -14.28 5.30 6.31
CA CYS A 541 -14.08 5.00 4.89
C CYS A 541 -12.64 5.28 4.46
N PHE A 542 -12.04 6.36 4.98
CA PHE A 542 -10.65 6.71 4.69
C PHE A 542 -9.70 5.64 5.24
N ASP A 543 -9.92 5.24 6.50
CA ASP A 543 -9.12 4.21 7.16
C ASP A 543 -9.28 2.83 6.49
N ILE A 544 -10.49 2.49 5.98
CA ILE A 544 -10.72 1.29 5.17
C ILE A 544 -9.82 1.27 3.92
N TYR A 545 -9.84 2.35 3.13
CA TYR A 545 -9.01 2.42 1.92
C TYR A 545 -7.52 2.39 2.27
N ARG A 546 -7.10 3.20 3.24
CA ARG A 546 -5.70 3.25 3.67
C ARG A 546 -5.19 1.87 4.11
N ASN A 547 -5.95 1.14 4.93
CA ASN A 547 -5.56 -0.18 5.42
C ASN A 547 -5.47 -1.21 4.29
N ALA A 548 -6.42 -1.22 3.34
CA ALA A 548 -6.37 -2.12 2.19
C ALA A 548 -5.19 -1.80 1.25
N ILE A 549 -4.91 -0.51 1.04
CA ILE A 549 -3.74 -0.03 0.29
C ILE A 549 -2.44 -0.48 0.97
N ALA A 550 -2.37 -0.34 2.30
CA ALA A 550 -1.21 -0.73 3.08
C ALA A 550 -0.92 -2.23 2.96
N VAL A 551 -1.95 -3.09 2.97
CA VAL A 551 -1.79 -4.53 2.71
C VAL A 551 -1.19 -4.80 1.34
N ARG A 552 -1.68 -4.12 0.28
CA ARG A 552 -1.13 -4.24 -1.08
C ARG A 552 0.34 -3.82 -1.15
N LYS A 553 0.70 -2.72 -0.50
CA LYS A 553 2.09 -2.20 -0.48
C LYS A 553 3.04 -3.09 0.34
N THR A 554 2.54 -3.77 1.37
CA THR A 554 3.37 -4.67 2.19
C THR A 554 3.61 -6.03 1.52
N LEU A 555 2.61 -6.57 0.81
CA LEU A 555 2.68 -7.91 0.21
C LEU A 555 2.86 -7.83 -1.30
N ASP A 556 4.11 -7.80 -1.77
CA ASP A 556 4.46 -7.66 -3.20
C ASP A 556 3.75 -8.66 -4.13
N VAL A 557 3.47 -9.87 -3.64
CA VAL A 557 2.77 -10.92 -4.40
C VAL A 557 1.38 -10.50 -4.88
N LEU A 558 0.77 -9.50 -4.23
CA LEU A 558 -0.51 -8.91 -4.64
C LEU A 558 -0.40 -8.02 -5.89
N VAL A 559 0.80 -7.63 -6.31
CA VAL A 559 0.99 -6.82 -7.52
C VAL A 559 1.06 -7.71 -8.76
N ASP A 560 1.95 -8.69 -8.81
CA ASP A 560 2.25 -9.47 -10.02
C ASP A 560 2.11 -11.00 -9.88
N GLY A 561 1.74 -11.48 -8.69
CA GLY A 561 1.59 -12.90 -8.40
C GLY A 561 0.44 -13.54 -9.20
N ARG A 562 0.64 -14.79 -9.62
CA ARG A 562 -0.36 -15.57 -10.39
C ARG A 562 -1.68 -15.65 -9.63
N PHE A 563 -2.77 -15.46 -10.35
CA PHE A 563 -4.13 -15.43 -9.83
C PHE A 563 -4.86 -16.75 -10.10
N ASN A 564 -5.42 -17.34 -9.05
CA ASN A 564 -6.21 -18.58 -9.15
C ASN A 564 -7.46 -18.45 -8.25
N PRO A 565 -8.61 -18.05 -8.80
CA PRO A 565 -9.85 -17.92 -8.05
C PRO A 565 -10.52 -19.27 -7.78
N PHE A 566 -11.38 -19.31 -6.77
CA PHE A 566 -12.23 -20.45 -6.41
C PHE A 566 -13.44 -19.99 -5.59
N ALA A 567 -14.42 -20.87 -5.45
CA ALA A 567 -15.62 -20.62 -4.64
C ALA A 567 -15.80 -21.73 -3.60
N VAL A 568 -16.35 -21.37 -2.44
CA VAL A 568 -16.79 -22.31 -1.40
C VAL A 568 -18.28 -22.08 -1.16
N GLY A 569 -19.09 -22.97 -1.74
CA GLY A 569 -20.54 -22.74 -1.83
C GLY A 569 -20.84 -21.51 -2.70
N ASP A 570 -21.94 -20.84 -2.40
CA ASP A 570 -22.38 -19.63 -3.13
C ASP A 570 -21.99 -18.33 -2.42
N ASP A 571 -21.63 -18.37 -1.14
CA ASP A 571 -21.40 -17.17 -0.32
C ASP A 571 -19.94 -16.73 -0.27
N VAL A 572 -18.99 -17.67 -0.37
CA VAL A 572 -17.58 -17.39 -0.13
C VAL A 572 -16.79 -17.43 -1.43
N PHE A 573 -16.28 -16.27 -1.83
CA PHE A 573 -15.32 -16.14 -2.92
C PHE A 573 -13.90 -16.12 -2.36
N GLY A 574 -13.00 -16.88 -2.99
CA GLY A 574 -11.60 -16.94 -2.60
C GLY A 574 -10.67 -16.94 -3.81
N PHE A 575 -9.42 -16.55 -3.59
CA PHE A 575 -8.40 -16.70 -4.62
C PHE A 575 -6.99 -16.75 -4.05
N TRP A 576 -6.09 -17.37 -4.81
CA TRP A 576 -4.67 -17.38 -4.54
C TRP A 576 -3.93 -16.33 -5.35
N ARG A 577 -2.95 -15.68 -4.71
CA ARG A 577 -1.87 -14.91 -5.34
C ARG A 577 -0.55 -15.60 -5.04
N ARG A 578 0.07 -16.17 -6.08
CA ARG A 578 1.30 -16.98 -5.93
C ARG A 578 2.47 -16.31 -6.63
N SER A 579 3.56 -16.13 -5.90
CA SER A 579 4.79 -15.60 -6.50
C SER A 579 5.25 -16.49 -7.65
N ARG A 580 5.85 -15.87 -8.67
CA ARG A 580 6.46 -16.58 -9.80
C ARG A 580 7.86 -17.10 -9.48
N THR A 581 8.52 -16.49 -8.49
CA THR A 581 9.95 -16.69 -8.21
C THR A 581 10.24 -17.04 -6.75
N LYS A 582 9.36 -16.64 -5.82
CA LYS A 582 9.49 -16.93 -4.38
C LYS A 582 8.49 -18.00 -3.93
N SER A 583 8.65 -18.48 -2.70
CA SER A 583 7.69 -19.36 -2.04
C SER A 583 6.45 -18.63 -1.51
N ASP A 584 6.44 -17.30 -1.57
CA ASP A 584 5.40 -16.48 -0.95
C ASP A 584 4.06 -16.64 -1.68
N CYS A 585 3.01 -16.81 -0.87
CA CYS A 585 1.69 -17.14 -1.34
C CYS A 585 0.65 -16.52 -0.42
N VAL A 586 -0.36 -15.88 -1.01
CA VAL A 586 -1.46 -15.28 -0.27
C VAL A 586 -2.77 -15.90 -0.74
N CYS A 587 -3.66 -16.25 0.19
CA CYS A 587 -5.04 -16.60 -0.09
C CYS A 587 -5.96 -15.53 0.48
N VAL A 588 -6.80 -14.95 -0.35
CA VAL A 588 -7.82 -13.97 0.08
C VAL A 588 -9.17 -14.66 0.08
N LEU A 589 -9.95 -14.46 1.14
CA LEU A 589 -11.30 -14.99 1.31
C LEU A 589 -12.27 -13.86 1.66
N VAL A 590 -13.44 -13.85 1.03
CA VAL A 590 -14.53 -12.92 1.33
C VAL A 590 -15.85 -13.67 1.39
N ASN A 591 -16.54 -13.55 2.52
CA ASN A 591 -17.91 -14.02 2.70
C ASN A 591 -18.89 -12.88 2.37
N ALA A 592 -19.67 -13.00 1.30
CA ALA A 592 -20.68 -12.00 0.94
C ALA A 592 -22.02 -12.19 1.66
N SER A 593 -22.20 -13.26 2.45
CA SER A 593 -23.47 -13.49 3.17
C SER A 593 -23.70 -12.42 4.23
N LEU A 594 -24.97 -12.01 4.36
CA LEU A 594 -25.44 -11.09 5.41
C LEU A 594 -25.90 -11.82 6.68
N LYS A 595 -25.97 -13.15 6.65
CA LYS A 595 -26.58 -13.95 7.73
C LYS A 595 -25.73 -15.15 8.12
N ASP A 596 -25.10 -15.78 7.14
CA ASP A 596 -24.41 -17.05 7.33
C ASP A 596 -22.93 -16.81 7.58
N SER A 597 -22.44 -17.49 8.61
CA SER A 597 -21.00 -17.61 8.88
C SER A 597 -20.48 -18.90 8.26
N HIS A 598 -19.22 -18.88 7.83
CA HIS A 598 -18.61 -20.00 7.13
C HIS A 598 -17.27 -20.38 7.75
N THR A 599 -17.02 -21.67 7.88
CA THR A 599 -15.69 -22.20 8.18
C THR A 599 -15.09 -22.76 6.90
N VAL A 600 -14.04 -22.11 6.40
CA VAL A 600 -13.35 -22.48 5.17
C VAL A 600 -12.08 -23.24 5.50
N ARG A 601 -11.82 -24.30 4.74
CA ARG A 601 -10.57 -25.07 4.83
C ARG A 601 -9.72 -24.81 3.61
N VAL A 602 -8.51 -24.31 3.84
CA VAL A 602 -7.56 -23.93 2.79
C VAL A 602 -6.34 -24.83 2.87
N PRO A 603 -5.89 -25.44 1.75
CA PRO A 603 -4.72 -26.31 1.77
C PRO A 603 -3.44 -25.54 2.14
N ILE A 604 -2.62 -26.15 2.99
CA ILE A 604 -1.28 -25.66 3.32
C ILE A 604 -0.22 -26.63 2.79
N GLU A 605 0.80 -26.09 2.13
CA GLU A 605 1.93 -26.88 1.65
C GLU A 605 2.79 -27.36 2.83
N SER A 606 3.37 -28.55 2.72
CA SER A 606 4.21 -29.11 3.78
C SER A 606 5.40 -28.19 4.10
N GLY A 607 5.58 -27.86 5.38
CA GLY A 607 6.65 -26.96 5.85
C GLY A 607 6.31 -25.47 5.78
N MET A 608 5.10 -25.10 5.36
CA MET A 608 4.59 -23.73 5.48
C MET A 608 3.83 -23.52 6.78
N GLU A 609 3.82 -22.28 7.24
CA GLU A 609 2.94 -21.72 8.26
C GLU A 609 1.98 -20.73 7.59
N VAL A 610 0.97 -20.29 8.34
CA VAL A 610 -0.05 -19.36 7.86
C VAL A 610 -0.42 -18.36 8.93
N SER A 611 -0.47 -17.10 8.54
CA SER A 611 -0.98 -16.00 9.37
C SER A 611 -2.14 -15.30 8.68
N ASP A 612 -3.21 -15.03 9.43
CA ASP A 612 -4.29 -14.18 8.95
C ASP A 612 -3.99 -12.73 9.33
N VAL A 613 -3.61 -11.94 8.34
CA VAL A 613 -3.19 -10.55 8.59
C VAL A 613 -4.40 -9.63 8.83
N VAL A 614 -5.62 -10.02 8.44
CA VAL A 614 -6.82 -9.21 8.69
C VAL A 614 -7.29 -9.37 10.13
N SER A 615 -7.51 -10.61 10.59
CA SER A 615 -7.98 -10.83 11.96
C SER A 615 -6.85 -10.75 13.00
N GLY A 616 -5.59 -10.99 12.59
CA GLY A 616 -4.45 -11.12 13.48
C GLY A 616 -4.40 -12.43 14.26
N ARG A 617 -5.33 -13.36 14.02
CA ARG A 617 -5.36 -14.68 14.67
C ARG A 617 -4.93 -15.74 13.68
N ASP A 618 -3.80 -16.38 13.95
CA ASP A 618 -3.31 -17.47 13.11
C ASP A 618 -4.36 -18.61 13.01
N PRO A 619 -4.70 -19.05 11.78
CA PRO A 619 -5.62 -20.15 11.58
C PRO A 619 -5.14 -21.46 12.24
N LYS A 620 -6.08 -22.24 12.76
CA LYS A 620 -5.76 -23.59 13.24
C LYS A 620 -5.42 -24.49 12.05
N VAL A 621 -4.23 -25.09 12.08
CA VAL A 621 -3.78 -26.04 11.05
C VAL A 621 -3.99 -27.48 11.53
N SER A 622 -4.71 -28.27 10.74
CA SER A 622 -4.86 -29.71 10.98
C SER A 622 -4.96 -30.49 9.67
N GLN A 623 -4.34 -31.67 9.60
CA GLN A 623 -4.35 -32.54 8.41
C GLN A 623 -3.93 -31.83 7.09
N GLY A 624 -2.98 -30.90 7.16
CA GLY A 624 -2.52 -30.13 5.99
C GLY A 624 -3.53 -29.10 5.48
N GLN A 625 -4.47 -28.66 6.32
CA GLN A 625 -5.45 -27.62 6.01
C GLN A 625 -5.46 -26.56 7.12
N ALA A 626 -5.54 -25.29 6.73
CA ALA A 626 -5.80 -24.16 7.62
C ALA A 626 -7.33 -23.95 7.71
N GLU A 627 -7.87 -23.90 8.92
CA GLU A 627 -9.29 -23.67 9.18
C GLU A 627 -9.54 -22.21 9.55
N VAL A 628 -10.35 -21.52 8.75
CA VAL A 628 -10.62 -20.08 8.85
C VAL A 628 -12.10 -19.84 9.04
N PHE A 629 -12.46 -19.13 10.09
CA PHE A 629 -13.84 -18.75 10.37
C PHE A 629 -14.14 -17.34 9.86
N LEU A 630 -15.18 -17.21 9.04
CA LEU A 630 -15.65 -15.96 8.45
C LEU A 630 -17.05 -15.65 8.97
N TRP A 631 -17.18 -14.54 9.68
CA TRP A 631 -18.49 -13.93 10.00
C TRP A 631 -19.23 -13.51 8.73
N PRO A 632 -20.53 -13.19 8.79
CA PRO A 632 -21.21 -12.48 7.70
C PRO A 632 -20.43 -11.20 7.32
N LEU A 633 -20.20 -10.98 6.01
CA LEU A 633 -19.30 -9.93 5.49
C LEU A 633 -17.85 -10.00 6.01
N GLY A 634 -17.45 -11.15 6.56
CA GLY A 634 -16.10 -11.41 7.04
C GLY A 634 -15.11 -11.65 5.92
N THR A 635 -13.86 -11.26 6.16
CA THR A 635 -12.76 -11.36 5.20
C THR A 635 -11.51 -11.92 5.87
N ALA A 636 -10.67 -12.63 5.12
CA ALA A 636 -9.35 -13.05 5.58
C ALA A 636 -8.31 -12.81 4.48
N VAL A 637 -7.08 -12.47 4.89
CA VAL A 637 -5.90 -12.48 4.01
C VAL A 637 -4.88 -13.39 4.67
N LEU A 638 -4.79 -14.61 4.16
CA LEU A 638 -3.92 -15.65 4.69
C LEU A 638 -2.58 -15.54 3.98
N HIS A 639 -1.56 -15.12 4.72
CA HIS A 639 -0.19 -15.12 4.23
C HIS A 639 0.47 -16.46 4.58
N PHE A 640 0.86 -17.22 3.56
CA PHE A 640 1.57 -18.48 3.70
C PHE A 640 3.06 -18.25 3.54
N HIS A 641 3.82 -18.64 4.55
CA HIS A 641 5.24 -18.39 4.63
C HIS A 641 5.98 -19.54 5.31
N ARG A 642 7.29 -19.62 5.13
CA ARG A 642 8.13 -20.56 5.88
C ARG A 642 8.29 -20.10 7.33
N HIS A 643 8.64 -21.00 8.24
CA HIS A 643 8.93 -20.65 9.63
C HIS A 643 10.16 -19.72 9.75
N GLU A 644 11.26 -20.05 9.07
CA GLU A 644 12.44 -19.20 8.98
C GLU A 644 12.34 -18.28 7.76
N ARG A 645 12.45 -16.96 8.00
CA ARG A 645 12.28 -15.91 7.00
C ARG A 645 13.50 -14.99 7.01
N LEU A 646 13.37 -13.78 7.56
CA LEU A 646 14.48 -12.84 7.71
C LEU A 646 15.05 -12.86 9.14
N GLN A 647 14.30 -13.37 10.12
CA GLN A 647 14.67 -13.35 11.53
C GLN A 647 15.75 -14.38 11.91
N LYS A 648 16.51 -14.06 12.95
CA LYS A 648 17.27 -15.01 13.75
C LYS A 648 16.37 -15.50 14.91
N PRO A 649 16.11 -16.82 15.03
CA PRO A 649 15.27 -17.33 16.11
C PRO A 649 15.84 -17.04 17.51
N LEU A 650 14.96 -16.77 18.47
CA LEU A 650 15.32 -16.72 19.89
C LEU A 650 15.22 -18.12 20.51
N GLU A 651 16.14 -18.44 21.41
CA GLU A 651 16.11 -19.68 22.19
C GLU A 651 15.04 -19.60 23.29
N ARG A 652 14.38 -20.71 23.59
CA ARG A 652 13.40 -20.75 24.69
C ARG A 652 14.04 -20.31 26.01
N GLY A 653 13.42 -19.38 26.71
CA GLY A 653 13.92 -18.85 27.97
C GLY A 653 13.03 -17.79 28.61
N MET A 654 13.48 -17.29 29.76
CA MET A 654 12.88 -16.18 30.49
C MET A 654 13.92 -15.08 30.69
N GLY A 655 13.48 -13.83 30.85
CA GLY A 655 14.38 -12.72 31.13
C GLY A 655 13.75 -11.60 31.94
N VAL A 656 14.61 -10.64 32.28
CA VAL A 656 14.24 -9.45 33.03
C VAL A 656 14.52 -8.20 32.20
N LEU A 657 13.56 -7.28 32.16
CA LEU A 657 13.72 -5.94 31.61
C LEU A 657 14.17 -5.00 32.74
N CYS A 658 15.37 -4.43 32.60
CA CYS A 658 15.93 -3.49 33.56
C CYS A 658 17.00 -2.62 32.90
N HIS A 659 16.90 -1.30 33.03
CA HIS A 659 17.96 -0.41 32.57
C HIS A 659 19.20 -0.48 33.47
N VAL A 660 20.38 -0.22 32.91
CA VAL A 660 21.66 -0.29 33.65
C VAL A 660 21.65 0.63 34.87
N THR A 661 21.13 1.85 34.72
CA THR A 661 21.08 2.82 35.83
C THR A 661 20.19 2.37 36.99
N SER A 662 19.23 1.47 36.74
CA SER A 662 18.31 0.94 37.75
C SER A 662 18.87 -0.24 38.54
N VAL A 663 20.02 -0.79 38.14
CA VAL A 663 20.69 -1.88 38.86
C VAL A 663 21.24 -1.38 40.21
N PRO A 664 21.14 -2.16 41.31
CA PRO A 664 21.58 -1.69 42.63
C PRO A 664 23.07 -1.30 42.69
N ASN A 665 23.33 -0.05 43.10
CA ASN A 665 24.69 0.48 43.26
C ASN A 665 24.85 1.44 44.45
N ASN A 666 24.48 1.01 45.66
CA ASN A 666 24.70 1.76 46.91
C ASN A 666 24.18 3.21 46.89
N GLY A 667 23.01 3.45 46.27
CA GLY A 667 22.39 4.77 46.14
C GLY A 667 22.95 5.65 45.01
N LYS A 668 23.82 5.11 44.17
CA LYS A 668 24.23 5.71 42.89
C LYS A 668 23.56 4.97 41.73
N PRO A 669 23.47 5.59 40.54
CA PRO A 669 23.08 4.87 39.32
C PRO A 669 23.99 3.67 39.07
N GLY A 670 23.42 2.58 38.54
CA GLY A 670 24.21 1.44 38.10
C GLY A 670 25.13 1.77 36.92
N THR A 671 26.26 1.05 36.85
CA THR A 671 27.34 1.22 35.87
C THR A 671 27.62 -0.12 35.16
N LEU A 672 28.36 -0.09 34.05
CA LEU A 672 28.70 -1.27 33.24
C LEU A 672 29.67 -2.25 33.93
N GLY A 673 30.35 -1.80 34.99
CA GLY A 673 31.32 -2.57 35.74
C GLY A 673 30.71 -3.50 36.79
N ALA A 674 31.06 -3.29 38.06
CA ALA A 674 30.75 -4.23 39.12
C ALA A 674 29.23 -4.41 39.38
N PRO A 675 28.39 -3.35 39.36
CA PRO A 675 26.95 -3.48 39.53
C PRO A 675 26.28 -4.36 38.47
N ALA A 676 26.52 -4.09 37.19
CA ALA A 676 25.96 -4.89 36.10
C ALA A 676 26.44 -6.35 36.15
N LYS A 677 27.71 -6.60 36.45
CA LYS A 677 28.24 -7.97 36.59
C LYS A 677 27.55 -8.75 37.72
N ARG A 678 27.29 -8.11 38.88
CA ARG A 678 26.52 -8.72 39.98
C ARG A 678 25.08 -9.03 39.58
N PHE A 679 24.45 -8.14 38.82
CA PHE A 679 23.10 -8.37 38.31
C PHE A 679 23.06 -9.55 37.34
N VAL A 680 24.05 -9.66 36.46
CA VAL A 680 24.22 -10.82 35.57
C VAL A 680 24.42 -12.12 36.36
N ASP A 681 25.24 -12.11 37.43
CA ASP A 681 25.40 -13.27 38.32
C ASP A 681 24.07 -13.67 38.96
N TRP A 682 23.28 -12.70 39.41
CA TRP A 682 21.94 -12.92 39.96
C TRP A 682 20.98 -13.52 38.93
N LEU A 683 20.90 -12.94 37.73
CA LEU A 683 20.08 -13.46 36.61
C LEU A 683 20.43 -14.92 36.30
N ALA A 684 21.72 -15.22 36.18
CA ALA A 684 22.19 -16.58 35.92
C ALA A 684 21.81 -17.55 37.05
N SER A 685 21.95 -17.13 38.32
CA SER A 685 21.55 -17.94 39.47
C SER A 685 20.04 -18.25 39.49
N CYS A 686 19.24 -17.29 39.03
CA CYS A 686 17.78 -17.41 38.89
C CYS A 686 17.36 -18.22 37.64
N GLY A 687 18.30 -18.73 36.84
CA GLY A 687 18.02 -19.49 35.62
C GLY A 687 17.51 -18.63 34.46
N GLN A 688 17.77 -17.31 34.48
CA GLN A 688 17.36 -16.41 33.40
C GLN A 688 18.30 -16.53 32.19
N ARG A 689 17.72 -16.41 31.00
CA ARG A 689 18.42 -16.42 29.71
C ARG A 689 18.61 -15.02 29.14
N TYR A 690 17.70 -14.10 29.41
CA TYR A 690 17.71 -12.78 28.78
C TYR A 690 17.81 -11.66 29.81
N TRP A 691 18.62 -10.66 29.50
CA TRP A 691 18.55 -9.34 30.11
C TRP A 691 18.17 -8.35 29.01
N GLN A 692 16.97 -7.78 29.10
CA GLN A 692 16.59 -6.68 28.23
C GLN A 692 16.98 -5.35 28.86
N VAL A 693 17.87 -4.64 28.16
CA VAL A 693 18.35 -3.32 28.53
C VAL A 693 17.66 -2.29 27.63
N LEU A 694 17.18 -1.21 28.26
CA LEU A 694 16.72 -0.02 27.53
C LEU A 694 17.95 0.68 26.91
N PRO A 695 17.77 1.67 26.01
CA PRO A 695 18.86 2.16 25.19
C PRO A 695 20.03 2.67 26.05
N VAL A 696 21.27 2.26 25.71
CA VAL A 696 22.49 2.70 26.41
C VAL A 696 23.17 3.89 25.73
N ASN A 697 22.38 4.61 24.94
CA ASN A 697 22.77 5.82 24.22
C ASN A 697 22.82 7.02 25.17
N PRO A 698 23.59 8.09 24.82
CA PRO A 698 23.54 9.35 25.54
C PRO A 698 22.10 9.82 25.74
N THR A 699 21.81 10.49 26.85
CA THR A 699 20.47 11.00 27.15
C THR A 699 20.30 12.44 26.68
N ASP A 700 19.05 12.89 26.62
CA ASP A 700 18.73 14.33 26.57
C ASP A 700 18.98 15.01 27.94
N GLU A 701 18.63 16.31 28.01
CA GLU A 701 18.71 17.12 29.24
C GLU A 701 17.80 16.63 30.38
N PHE A 702 16.78 15.82 30.06
CA PHE A 702 15.84 15.24 31.02
C PHE A 702 16.24 13.82 31.46
N GLY A 703 17.34 13.29 30.94
CA GLY A 703 17.84 11.95 31.27
C GLY A 703 17.17 10.81 30.48
N SER A 704 16.44 11.12 29.40
CA SER A 704 15.79 10.13 28.54
C SER A 704 16.75 9.48 27.56
N PRO A 705 16.89 8.13 27.56
CA PRO A 705 17.72 7.43 26.59
C PRO A 705 17.07 7.28 25.21
N TYR A 706 15.81 7.72 25.05
CA TYR A 706 15.06 7.65 23.78
C TYR A 706 15.15 8.93 22.94
N ALA A 707 15.66 10.02 23.52
CA ALA A 707 15.83 11.32 22.86
C ALA A 707 17.31 11.77 22.86
N GLY A 708 18.22 10.80 22.76
CA GLY A 708 19.65 11.01 22.93
C GLY A 708 20.33 11.89 21.87
N LEU A 709 21.51 12.40 22.23
CA LEU A 709 22.38 13.21 21.35
C LEU A 709 23.00 12.43 20.18
N ALA A 710 22.95 11.10 20.21
CA ALA A 710 23.43 10.25 19.12
C ALA A 710 22.86 8.83 19.14
N ALA A 711 22.52 8.30 17.97
CA ALA A 711 21.97 6.96 17.77
C ALA A 711 22.99 5.82 17.88
N ASN A 712 24.29 6.11 17.66
CA ASN A 712 25.35 5.11 17.60
C ASN A 712 26.33 5.13 18.78
N ALA A 713 26.37 6.24 19.54
CA ALA A 713 27.27 6.44 20.67
C ALA A 713 26.76 5.75 21.94
N GLY A 714 27.68 5.41 22.84
CA GLY A 714 27.37 4.94 24.18
C GLY A 714 27.28 6.07 25.19
N ASN A 715 26.47 5.91 26.24
CA ASN A 715 26.36 6.87 27.32
C ASN A 715 27.57 6.77 28.26
N VAL A 716 28.41 7.81 28.26
CA VAL A 716 29.61 7.88 29.10
C VAL A 716 29.28 7.92 30.60
N ALA A 717 28.05 8.28 30.99
CA ALA A 717 27.61 8.24 32.38
C ALA A 717 27.42 6.80 32.92
N LEU A 718 27.46 5.78 32.05
CA LEU A 718 27.37 4.37 32.44
C LEU A 718 28.74 3.76 32.77
N LEU A 719 29.85 4.44 32.48
CA LEU A 719 31.19 3.95 32.76
C LEU A 719 31.39 3.69 34.26
N GLU A 720 32.10 2.60 34.59
CA GLU A 720 32.54 2.33 35.96
C GLU A 720 33.65 3.29 36.39
N ARG A 721 34.56 3.60 35.45
CA ARG A 721 35.68 4.51 35.67
C ARG A 721 35.27 5.95 35.43
N ASP A 722 35.76 6.83 36.30
CA ASP A 722 35.59 8.27 36.10
C ASP A 722 36.41 8.74 34.87
N PRO A 723 35.93 9.71 34.08
CA PRO A 723 36.65 10.22 32.90
C PRO A 723 38.12 10.60 33.14
N GLU A 724 38.43 11.18 34.31
CA GLU A 724 39.79 11.53 34.68
C GLU A 724 40.71 10.30 34.80
N GLU A 725 40.18 9.18 35.31
CA GLU A 725 40.91 7.91 35.41
C GLU A 725 41.12 7.25 34.05
N VAL A 726 40.19 7.45 33.12
CA VAL A 726 40.30 6.98 31.73
C VAL A 726 41.40 7.76 31.01
N PHE A 727 41.41 9.08 31.13
CA PHE A 727 42.41 9.92 30.48
C PHE A 727 43.82 9.77 31.04
N ALA A 728 43.97 9.39 32.32
CA ALA A 728 45.26 9.17 32.96
C ALA A 728 45.94 7.84 32.56
N ASP A 729 45.21 6.92 31.93
CA ASP A 729 45.70 5.59 31.57
C ASP A 729 46.20 5.53 30.12
N ASP A 730 47.46 5.95 29.93
CA ASP A 730 48.13 5.95 28.61
C ASP A 730 48.20 4.55 27.96
N SER A 731 48.06 3.48 28.75
CA SER A 731 48.14 2.11 28.22
C SER A 731 46.93 1.73 27.36
N LEU A 732 45.78 2.39 27.55
CA LEU A 732 44.57 2.16 26.77
C LEU A 732 44.72 2.60 25.31
N PHE A 733 45.48 3.67 25.07
CA PHE A 733 45.52 4.35 23.78
C PHE A 733 46.78 4.04 22.95
N GLY A 734 47.78 3.39 23.55
CA GLY A 734 49.12 3.22 22.96
C GLY A 734 49.36 1.93 22.15
N ASP A 735 48.45 0.95 22.18
CA ASP A 735 48.67 -0.39 21.60
C ASP A 735 48.07 -0.62 20.20
N GLY A 736 47.46 0.42 19.61
CA GLY A 736 46.85 0.38 18.27
C GLY A 736 45.36 0.06 18.26
N ARG A 737 44.79 -0.52 19.33
CA ARG A 737 43.34 -0.83 19.39
C ARG A 737 42.46 0.42 19.37
N PHE A 738 42.93 1.51 19.98
CA PHE A 738 42.23 2.79 19.93
C PHE A 738 42.17 3.34 18.50
N ALA A 739 43.27 3.26 17.75
CA ALA A 739 43.29 3.71 16.35
C ALA A 739 42.36 2.85 15.48
N GLU A 740 42.39 1.52 15.65
CA GLU A 740 41.47 0.59 14.95
C GLU A 740 40.01 0.88 15.28
N PHE A 741 39.67 1.14 16.56
CA PHE A 741 38.33 1.56 16.94
C PHE A 741 37.91 2.87 16.26
N CYS A 742 38.80 3.87 16.22
CA CYS A 742 38.52 5.12 15.55
C CYS A 742 38.28 4.92 14.05
N ASP A 743 39.12 4.11 13.38
CA ASP A 743 39.00 3.84 11.95
C ASP A 743 37.70 3.06 11.62
N ASP A 744 37.37 2.02 12.40
CA ASP A 744 36.18 1.19 12.20
C ASP A 744 34.86 1.94 12.46
N ASN A 745 34.91 3.02 13.25
CA ASN A 745 33.74 3.77 13.70
C ASN A 745 33.70 5.21 13.20
N ASP A 746 34.64 5.61 12.31
CA ASP A 746 34.84 7.00 11.90
C ASP A 746 33.54 7.67 11.41
N TYR A 747 32.71 6.91 10.67
CA TYR A 747 31.46 7.40 10.08
C TYR A 747 30.47 8.01 11.09
N TRP A 748 30.48 7.57 12.35
CA TRP A 748 29.61 8.12 13.41
C TRP A 748 30.42 8.75 14.54
N LEU A 749 31.60 8.20 14.84
CA LEU A 749 32.42 8.62 15.97
C LEU A 749 32.98 10.03 15.75
N THR A 750 33.49 10.33 14.57
CA THR A 750 34.07 11.64 14.27
C THR A 750 33.00 12.75 14.24
N PRO A 751 31.86 12.56 13.55
CA PRO A 751 30.73 13.50 13.67
C PRO A 751 30.26 13.68 15.11
N TYR A 752 30.05 12.60 15.87
CA TYR A 752 29.61 12.67 17.27
C TYR A 752 30.62 13.41 18.17
N ALA A 753 31.91 13.07 18.08
CA ALA A 753 32.94 13.71 18.89
C ALA A 753 33.08 15.21 18.56
N THR A 754 32.93 15.57 17.28
CA THR A 754 32.91 16.98 16.84
C THR A 754 31.67 17.69 17.37
N PHE A 755 30.51 17.04 17.31
CA PHE A 755 29.25 17.56 17.85
C PHE A 755 29.35 17.81 19.36
N CYS A 756 29.89 16.87 20.15
CA CYS A 756 30.13 17.06 21.57
C CYS A 756 31.06 18.24 21.86
N ALA A 757 32.18 18.36 21.13
CA ALA A 757 33.11 19.48 21.31
C ALA A 757 32.44 20.84 20.98
N LEU A 758 31.50 20.87 20.03
CA LEU A 758 30.73 22.06 19.70
C LEU A 758 29.64 22.36 20.73
N LYS A 759 28.95 21.34 21.26
CA LYS A 759 28.01 21.50 22.39
C LYS A 759 28.70 22.12 23.59
N ASP A 760 29.86 21.61 23.98
CA ASP A 760 30.68 22.16 25.06
C ASP A 760 31.10 23.62 24.77
N LYS A 761 31.50 23.92 23.53
CA LYS A 761 31.91 25.27 23.10
C LYS A 761 30.77 26.29 23.16
N PHE A 762 29.53 25.85 22.96
CA PHE A 762 28.35 26.70 22.88
C PHE A 762 27.37 26.49 24.04
N ASP A 763 27.87 26.10 25.22
CA ASP A 763 27.09 25.97 26.46
C ASP A 763 25.81 25.11 26.29
N ASP A 764 25.96 23.95 25.64
CA ASP A 764 24.87 23.01 25.32
C ASP A 764 23.74 23.58 24.44
N ALA A 765 23.95 24.72 23.77
CA ALA A 765 22.98 25.24 22.82
C ALA A 765 22.72 24.23 21.68
N PRO A 766 21.46 24.11 21.20
CA PRO A 766 21.15 23.22 20.09
C PRO A 766 21.83 23.67 18.81
N TRP A 767 22.17 22.73 17.91
CA TRP A 767 23.00 23.04 16.75
C TRP A 767 22.38 24.06 15.79
N GLN A 768 21.05 24.17 15.76
CA GLN A 768 20.32 25.18 14.98
C GLN A 768 20.63 26.62 15.46
N ALA A 769 21.05 26.80 16.72
CA ALA A 769 21.42 28.08 17.29
C ALA A 769 22.90 28.44 17.10
N TRP A 770 23.74 27.51 16.64
CA TRP A 770 25.17 27.76 16.42
C TRP A 770 25.41 28.78 15.29
N PRO A 771 26.59 29.41 15.22
CA PRO A 771 26.97 30.24 14.07
C PRO A 771 26.90 29.45 12.76
N GLU A 772 26.51 30.11 11.65
CA GLU A 772 26.25 29.48 10.34
C GLU A 772 27.33 28.49 9.89
N HIS A 773 28.60 28.83 10.08
CA HIS A 773 29.75 27.97 9.77
C HIS A 773 29.73 26.58 10.46
N TYR A 774 29.12 26.47 11.65
CA TYR A 774 29.05 25.23 12.42
C TYR A 774 27.70 24.50 12.28
N ARG A 775 26.70 25.11 11.62
CA ARG A 775 25.38 24.49 11.44
C ARG A 775 25.37 23.32 10.47
N SER A 776 26.41 23.17 9.66
CA SER A 776 26.57 22.04 8.75
C SER A 776 27.85 21.30 9.09
N TYR A 777 27.75 19.97 9.17
CA TYR A 777 28.92 19.15 9.38
C TYR A 777 29.87 19.21 8.17
N SER A 778 31.17 19.27 8.46
CA SER A 778 32.23 19.03 7.49
C SER A 778 33.35 18.27 8.19
N PRO A 779 33.97 17.27 7.55
CA PRO A 779 35.13 16.58 8.12
C PRO A 779 36.26 17.53 8.55
N ARG A 780 36.38 18.71 7.92
CA ARG A 780 37.39 19.72 8.28
C ARG A 780 37.18 20.33 9.67
N LEU A 781 35.96 20.28 10.22
CA LEU A 781 35.71 20.74 11.59
C LEU A 781 36.47 19.89 12.61
N ALA A 782 36.72 18.62 12.29
CA ALA A 782 37.50 17.74 13.14
C ALA A 782 38.99 18.11 13.20
N ASP A 783 39.48 18.90 12.24
CA ASP A 783 40.84 19.41 12.19
C ASP A 783 41.00 20.79 12.86
N ASP A 784 39.90 21.39 13.37
CA ASP A 784 39.95 22.69 14.05
C ASP A 784 40.77 22.58 15.35
N PRO A 785 41.91 23.30 15.49
CA PRO A 785 42.75 23.23 16.68
C PRO A 785 42.03 23.56 17.99
N GLU A 786 40.92 24.32 17.95
CA GLU A 786 40.10 24.61 19.13
C GLU A 786 39.23 23.43 19.55
N LEU A 787 38.79 22.58 18.60
CA LEU A 787 37.89 21.46 18.85
C LEU A 787 38.63 20.15 19.10
N VAL A 788 39.82 19.97 18.49
CA VAL A 788 40.63 18.74 18.58
C VAL A 788 40.78 18.18 20.00
N PRO A 789 41.07 18.97 21.05
CA PRO A 789 41.17 18.44 22.41
C PRO A 789 39.86 17.80 22.92
N GLY A 790 38.71 18.42 22.64
CA GLY A 790 37.39 17.91 23.01
C GLY A 790 37.01 16.68 22.20
N ILE A 791 37.33 16.68 20.90
CA ILE A 791 37.09 15.55 20.00
C ILE A 791 37.87 14.32 20.46
N GLU A 792 39.16 14.47 20.77
CA GLU A 792 39.99 13.37 21.26
C GLU A 792 39.52 12.87 22.63
N ALA A 793 39.06 13.76 23.52
CA ALA A 793 38.46 13.35 24.79
C ALA A 793 37.19 12.51 24.57
N ALA A 794 36.27 12.95 23.71
CA ALA A 794 35.05 12.21 23.38
C ALA A 794 35.35 10.85 22.74
N ARG A 795 36.31 10.77 21.80
CA ARG A 795 36.76 9.51 21.19
C ARG A 795 37.29 8.52 22.22
N LYS A 796 38.13 8.98 23.15
CA LYS A 796 38.70 8.15 24.22
C LYS A 796 37.63 7.60 25.16
N LEU A 797 36.63 8.41 25.52
CA LEU A 797 35.52 7.96 26.36
C LEU A 797 34.63 6.94 25.65
N GLN A 798 34.36 7.13 24.35
CA GLN A 798 33.62 6.13 23.56
C GLN A 798 34.40 4.83 23.40
N PHE A 799 35.72 4.90 23.29
CA PHE A 799 36.57 3.71 23.29
C PHE A 799 36.49 2.94 24.61
N GLU A 800 36.57 3.64 25.75
CA GLU A 800 36.41 3.01 27.07
C GLU A 800 35.01 2.39 27.22
N PHE A 801 33.96 3.10 26.79
CA PHE A 801 32.60 2.56 26.78
C PHE A 801 32.54 1.26 25.99
N GLN A 802 33.16 1.23 24.81
CA GLN A 802 33.20 0.03 23.98
C GLN A 802 33.91 -1.13 24.67
N LEU A 803 34.99 -0.87 25.41
CA LEU A 803 35.72 -1.89 26.16
C LEU A 803 34.88 -2.44 27.31
N GLU A 804 34.33 -1.58 28.16
CA GLU A 804 33.49 -1.99 29.30
C GLU A 804 32.22 -2.74 28.83
N TRP A 805 31.57 -2.24 27.79
CA TRP A 805 30.39 -2.87 27.21
C TRP A 805 30.70 -4.27 26.65
N ASN A 806 31.80 -4.41 25.90
CA ASN A 806 32.24 -5.69 25.36
C ASN A 806 32.58 -6.68 26.49
N GLU A 807 33.22 -6.20 27.56
CA GLU A 807 33.53 -7.02 28.73
C GLU A 807 32.25 -7.52 29.42
N LEU A 808 31.29 -6.63 29.67
CA LEU A 808 30.01 -6.96 30.28
C LEU A 808 29.22 -7.96 29.42
N ARG A 809 29.10 -7.71 28.11
CA ARG A 809 28.41 -8.61 27.18
C ARG A 809 29.07 -9.98 27.13
N ALA A 810 30.41 -10.04 27.05
CA ALA A 810 31.14 -11.30 27.09
C ALA A 810 30.94 -12.04 28.43
N TYR A 811 30.92 -11.31 29.55
CA TYR A 811 30.68 -11.84 30.88
C TYR A 811 29.27 -12.44 31.04
N ALA A 812 28.24 -11.75 30.53
CA ALA A 812 26.86 -12.23 30.47
C ALA A 812 26.74 -13.48 29.61
N ASN A 813 27.28 -13.45 28.39
CA ASN A 813 27.25 -14.57 27.47
C ASN A 813 27.93 -15.82 28.04
N LYS A 814 29.05 -15.66 28.75
CA LYS A 814 29.74 -16.78 29.43
C LYS A 814 28.89 -17.45 30.51
N ARG A 815 27.89 -16.75 31.04
CA ARG A 815 26.93 -17.25 32.05
C ARG A 815 25.61 -17.72 31.45
N GLY A 816 25.50 -17.72 30.13
CA GLY A 816 24.26 -18.09 29.44
C GLY A 816 23.19 -16.99 29.43
N VAL A 817 23.55 -15.75 29.82
CA VAL A 817 22.66 -14.59 29.74
C VAL A 817 22.96 -13.82 28.46
N ARG A 818 21.95 -13.65 27.60
CA ARG A 818 21.98 -12.86 26.37
C ARG A 818 21.43 -11.46 26.63
N ILE A 819 22.06 -10.45 26.03
CA ILE A 819 21.61 -9.06 26.14
C ILE A 819 20.69 -8.73 24.96
N VAL A 820 19.47 -8.33 25.29
CA VAL A 820 18.49 -7.75 24.36
C VAL A 820 18.55 -6.24 24.51
N GLY A 821 19.08 -5.55 23.50
CA GLY A 821 19.09 -4.09 23.48
C GLY A 821 17.79 -3.51 23.00
N ASP A 822 17.54 -2.25 23.33
CA ASP A 822 16.43 -1.49 22.78
C ASP A 822 16.93 -0.38 21.87
N MET A 823 16.26 -0.17 20.74
CA MET A 823 16.64 0.82 19.75
C MET A 823 15.44 1.71 19.37
N PRO A 824 15.44 3.00 19.79
CA PRO A 824 14.42 3.97 19.41
C PRO A 824 14.31 4.08 17.89
N MET A 825 13.11 4.18 17.32
CA MET A 825 12.99 4.39 15.86
C MET A 825 13.53 5.76 15.45
N TYR A 826 13.11 6.82 16.13
CA TYR A 826 13.48 8.20 15.81
C TYR A 826 14.76 8.64 16.53
N VAL A 827 15.33 9.74 16.06
CA VAL A 827 16.48 10.41 16.67
C VAL A 827 16.09 11.85 17.04
N SER A 828 16.74 12.42 18.05
CA SER A 828 16.45 13.79 18.47
C SER A 828 16.82 14.80 17.37
N ALA A 829 16.05 15.88 17.25
CA ALA A 829 16.35 16.98 16.35
C ALA A 829 17.69 17.65 16.68
N ASP A 830 18.07 17.70 17.96
CA ASP A 830 19.39 18.17 18.42
C ASP A 830 20.31 16.97 18.65
N SER A 831 20.77 16.35 17.57
CA SER A 831 21.66 15.19 17.60
C SER A 831 22.76 15.27 16.56
N ALA A 832 23.86 14.54 16.80
CA ALA A 832 24.95 14.40 15.86
C ALA A 832 24.48 13.75 14.54
N ASP A 833 23.49 12.87 14.58
CA ASP A 833 22.94 12.19 13.39
C ASP A 833 22.23 13.20 12.47
N VAL A 834 21.30 14.00 13.00
CA VAL A 834 20.56 15.01 12.22
C VAL A 834 21.48 16.12 11.72
N TRP A 835 22.45 16.54 12.53
CA TRP A 835 23.41 17.58 12.14
C TRP A 835 24.39 17.13 11.04
N SER A 836 24.79 15.86 11.03
CA SER A 836 25.79 15.35 10.07
C SER A 836 25.21 14.79 8.79
N GLU A 837 23.97 14.30 8.82
CA GLU A 837 23.27 13.71 7.68
C GLU A 837 21.86 14.36 7.54
N PRO A 838 21.73 15.68 7.37
CA PRO A 838 20.43 16.36 7.38
C PRO A 838 19.52 15.92 6.23
N ASP A 839 20.09 15.50 5.09
CA ASP A 839 19.37 15.18 3.85
C ASP A 839 18.45 13.94 3.96
N ILE A 840 18.62 13.09 4.99
CA ILE A 840 17.76 11.91 5.21
C ILE A 840 16.58 12.19 6.13
N PHE A 841 16.44 13.42 6.64
CA PHE A 841 15.40 13.86 7.56
C PHE A 841 14.53 14.94 6.92
N ASP A 842 13.24 14.99 7.31
CA ASP A 842 12.31 16.01 6.86
C ASP A 842 12.50 17.30 7.70
N LEU A 843 13.40 18.17 7.22
CA LEU A 843 13.84 19.41 7.89
C LEU A 843 13.47 20.66 7.08
N ASP A 844 13.28 21.78 7.78
CA ASP A 844 13.19 23.11 7.18
C ASP A 844 14.57 23.67 6.80
N GLU A 845 14.59 24.82 6.13
CA GLU A 845 15.83 25.50 5.70
C GLU A 845 16.77 25.89 6.85
N ASN A 846 16.28 25.89 8.09
CA ASN A 846 17.03 26.23 9.29
C ASN A 846 17.44 25.00 10.11
N GLY A 847 17.12 23.78 9.66
CA GLY A 847 17.46 22.55 10.35
C GLY A 847 16.49 22.14 11.48
N HIS A 848 15.30 22.73 11.54
CA HIS A 848 14.24 22.26 12.44
C HIS A 848 13.40 21.21 11.73
N ALA A 849 12.80 20.28 12.48
CA ALA A 849 11.90 19.28 11.91
C ALA A 849 10.70 19.96 11.25
N ALA A 850 10.59 19.84 9.92
CA ALA A 850 9.43 20.31 9.17
C ALA A 850 8.24 19.37 9.41
N MET A 851 8.52 18.05 9.43
CA MET A 851 7.58 17.01 9.84
C MET A 851 8.09 16.29 11.10
N GLN A 852 7.25 16.30 12.14
CA GLN A 852 7.55 15.78 13.46
C GLN A 852 6.84 14.46 13.71
N ALA A 853 7.54 13.49 14.31
CA ALA A 853 6.98 12.22 14.69
C ALA A 853 6.00 12.37 15.88
N GLY A 854 4.96 11.56 15.87
CA GLY A 854 4.00 11.51 16.96
C GLY A 854 3.07 10.30 16.89
N ALA A 855 1.97 10.40 17.62
CA ALA A 855 0.89 9.44 17.59
C ALA A 855 -0.47 10.16 17.56
N PRO A 856 -1.47 9.63 16.85
CA PRO A 856 -2.82 10.20 16.89
C PRO A 856 -3.46 10.01 18.27
N ALA A 857 -4.57 10.70 18.50
CA ALA A 857 -5.37 10.50 19.70
C ALA A 857 -5.83 9.03 19.85
N ASP A 858 -5.72 8.51 21.08
CA ASP A 858 -6.15 7.18 21.46
C ASP A 858 -6.80 7.17 22.87
N GLN A 859 -7.03 5.98 23.43
CA GLN A 859 -7.64 5.84 24.76
C GLN A 859 -6.71 6.27 25.90
N LEU A 860 -5.39 6.31 25.67
CA LEU A 860 -4.37 6.67 26.66
C LEU A 860 -4.02 8.17 26.58
N SER A 861 -4.08 8.76 25.39
CA SER A 861 -3.91 10.20 25.13
C SER A 861 -5.00 10.73 24.20
N ALA A 862 -5.99 11.43 24.78
CA ALA A 862 -7.12 12.00 24.03
C ALA A 862 -6.74 13.10 23.04
N GLU A 863 -5.57 13.74 23.22
CA GLU A 863 -5.05 14.80 22.34
C GLU A 863 -4.00 14.28 21.34
N GLY A 864 -3.65 12.99 21.41
CA GLY A 864 -2.50 12.42 20.71
C GLY A 864 -1.18 12.74 21.39
N GLN A 865 -0.08 12.44 20.72
CA GLN A 865 1.27 12.72 21.22
C GLN A 865 2.10 13.38 20.14
N LEU A 866 2.85 14.41 20.52
CA LEU A 866 3.87 15.04 19.69
C LEU A 866 5.22 14.77 20.36
N TRP A 867 6.05 13.95 19.72
CA TRP A 867 7.38 13.61 20.25
C TRP A 867 8.44 14.61 19.81
N GLY A 868 8.19 15.36 18.74
CA GLY A 868 9.04 16.46 18.27
C GLY A 868 10.24 16.05 17.41
N ASN A 869 10.58 14.76 17.39
CA ASN A 869 11.66 14.20 16.57
C ASN A 869 11.37 14.37 15.06
N PRO A 870 12.37 14.66 14.21
CA PRO A 870 12.18 14.68 12.76
C PRO A 870 11.81 13.29 12.23
N THR A 871 10.95 13.27 11.22
CA THR A 871 10.67 12.06 10.43
C THR A 871 11.74 11.85 9.35
N TYR A 872 11.81 10.65 8.79
CA TYR A 872 12.78 10.28 7.76
C TYR A 872 12.25 10.56 6.36
N ASP A 873 13.12 10.99 5.45
CA ASP A 873 12.88 10.90 4.01
C ASP A 873 13.20 9.47 3.53
N TRP A 874 12.16 8.64 3.49
CA TRP A 874 12.27 7.25 3.05
C TRP A 874 12.54 7.08 1.56
N ASP A 875 12.31 8.11 0.73
CA ASP A 875 12.57 8.05 -0.70
C ASP A 875 14.08 8.26 -0.95
N VAL A 876 14.71 9.22 -0.24
CA VAL A 876 16.18 9.39 -0.21
C VAL A 876 16.86 8.12 0.30
N LEU A 877 16.46 7.61 1.46
CA LEU A 877 16.99 6.37 2.03
C LEU A 877 16.75 5.15 1.13
N ARG A 878 15.68 5.12 0.32
CA ARG A 878 15.50 4.01 -0.63
C ARG A 878 16.47 4.12 -1.79
N SER A 879 16.80 5.34 -2.22
CA SER A 879 17.66 5.61 -3.38
C SER A 879 19.12 5.23 -3.14
N ASP A 880 19.61 5.33 -1.90
CA ASP A 880 20.98 4.97 -1.50
C ASP A 880 21.11 3.50 -1.02
N GLY A 881 19.99 2.77 -0.95
CA GLY A 881 19.96 1.39 -0.48
C GLY A 881 19.85 1.24 1.04
N TYR A 882 19.33 2.25 1.72
CA TYR A 882 19.11 2.35 3.17
C TYR A 882 20.41 2.47 3.98
N ASP A 883 21.43 3.12 3.43
CA ASP A 883 22.79 3.09 3.96
C ASP A 883 22.89 3.47 5.45
N TRP A 884 22.30 4.59 5.86
CA TRP A 884 22.32 5.04 7.25
C TRP A 884 21.67 4.03 8.21
N TRP A 885 20.50 3.48 7.84
CA TRP A 885 19.80 2.47 8.64
C TRP A 885 20.58 1.15 8.70
N LEU A 886 21.25 0.74 7.62
CA LEU A 886 22.10 -0.44 7.61
C LEU A 886 23.31 -0.26 8.53
N ARG A 887 23.96 0.92 8.50
CA ARG A 887 25.05 1.27 9.43
C ARG A 887 24.58 1.26 10.89
N ARG A 888 23.39 1.81 11.17
CA ARG A 888 22.77 1.80 12.51
C ARG A 888 22.47 0.39 13.01
N LEU A 889 21.92 -0.48 12.15
CA LEU A 889 21.67 -1.88 12.48
C LEU A 889 22.98 -2.66 12.73
N ASP A 890 24.01 -2.43 11.92
CA ASP A 890 25.34 -3.03 12.15
C ASP A 890 25.89 -2.65 13.54
N ARG A 891 25.81 -1.37 13.90
CA ARG A 891 26.20 -0.89 15.24
C ARG A 891 25.40 -1.59 16.34
N ALA A 892 24.08 -1.66 16.20
CA ALA A 892 23.22 -2.31 17.19
C ALA A 892 23.54 -3.81 17.33
N PHE A 893 23.82 -4.54 16.25
CA PHE A 893 24.19 -5.95 16.30
C PHE A 893 25.58 -6.20 16.91
N LYS A 894 26.48 -5.22 16.83
CA LYS A 894 27.77 -5.23 17.55
C LYS A 894 27.60 -4.95 19.05
N LEU A 895 26.57 -4.19 19.45
CA LEU A 895 26.28 -3.92 20.86
C LEU A 895 25.48 -5.05 21.53
N TYR A 896 24.52 -5.67 20.84
CA TYR A 896 23.55 -6.57 21.49
C TYR A 896 23.49 -7.96 20.85
N ASP A 897 22.99 -8.95 21.59
CA ASP A 897 22.75 -10.30 21.05
C ASP A 897 21.43 -10.37 20.26
N TYR A 898 20.45 -9.58 20.69
CA TYR A 898 19.18 -9.26 20.01
C TYR A 898 18.83 -7.78 20.21
N VAL A 899 18.02 -7.22 19.33
CA VAL A 899 17.61 -5.81 19.35
C VAL A 899 16.10 -5.72 19.25
N ARG A 900 15.45 -5.13 20.25
CA ARG A 900 14.07 -4.65 20.12
C ARG A 900 14.09 -3.35 19.32
N LEU A 901 13.31 -3.33 18.24
CA LEU A 901 13.01 -2.12 17.50
C LEU A 901 11.78 -1.49 18.12
N ASP A 902 12.01 -0.37 18.80
CA ASP A 902 10.97 0.49 19.33
C ASP A 902 10.11 1.04 18.19
N HIS A 903 8.81 1.22 18.44
CA HIS A 903 7.85 1.74 17.46
C HIS A 903 7.91 1.05 16.09
N PHE A 904 8.00 -0.29 16.06
CA PHE A 904 8.16 -1.05 14.81
C PHE A 904 7.02 -0.79 13.79
N ILE A 905 5.84 -0.41 14.28
CA ILE A 905 4.70 -0.05 13.42
C ILE A 905 5.05 1.07 12.43
N GLY A 906 5.96 1.98 12.79
CA GLY A 906 6.44 3.09 11.96
C GLY A 906 7.15 2.63 10.67
N PHE A 907 7.69 1.40 10.64
CA PHE A 907 8.25 0.83 9.42
C PHE A 907 7.18 0.43 8.39
N SER A 908 5.93 0.22 8.82
CA SER A 908 4.77 0.04 7.93
C SER A 908 4.07 1.37 7.66
N SER A 909 3.73 2.10 8.72
CA SER A 909 3.13 3.44 8.62
C SER A 909 3.46 4.23 9.88
N TYR A 910 3.96 5.45 9.71
CA TYR A 910 4.27 6.36 10.81
C TYR A 910 3.32 7.55 10.80
N TYR A 911 3.14 8.18 11.96
CA TYR A 911 2.32 9.37 12.09
C TYR A 911 3.21 10.61 12.17
N GLU A 912 2.96 11.56 11.30
CA GLU A 912 3.73 12.77 11.12
C GLU A 912 2.84 14.00 11.30
N ILE A 913 3.40 15.04 11.91
CA ILE A 913 2.71 16.26 12.30
C ILE A 913 3.54 17.42 11.76
N GLU A 914 2.92 18.28 10.94
CA GLU A 914 3.58 19.49 10.44
C GLU A 914 3.97 20.41 11.59
N ALA A 915 5.15 21.03 11.50
CA ALA A 915 5.67 21.92 12.54
C ALA A 915 4.65 23.00 12.96
N GLY A 916 4.45 23.15 14.28
CA GLY A 916 3.51 24.12 14.85
C GLY A 916 2.04 23.67 14.86
N LYS A 917 1.73 22.46 14.39
CA LYS A 917 0.40 21.84 14.47
C LYS A 917 0.24 20.95 15.72
N PRO A 918 -0.98 20.82 16.26
CA PRO A 918 -1.26 19.84 17.30
C PRO A 918 -1.26 18.42 16.73
N ALA A 919 -1.05 17.42 17.59
CA ALA A 919 -1.07 16.00 17.18
C ALA A 919 -2.40 15.56 16.56
N THR A 920 -3.51 16.24 16.84
CA THR A 920 -4.82 15.98 16.22
C THR A 920 -4.89 16.35 14.73
N GLU A 921 -3.96 17.18 14.24
CA GLU A 921 -3.87 17.59 12.83
C GLU A 921 -2.83 16.79 12.03
N GLY A 922 -2.17 15.79 12.63
CA GLY A 922 -1.21 14.94 11.93
C GLY A 922 -1.85 13.96 10.93
N ALA A 923 -1.02 13.35 10.09
CA ALA A 923 -1.41 12.36 9.12
C ALA A 923 -0.50 11.12 9.20
N TYR A 924 -1.00 9.99 8.74
CA TYR A 924 -0.16 8.81 8.60
C TYR A 924 0.56 8.85 7.24
N ALA A 925 1.85 8.53 7.21
CA ALA A 925 2.66 8.30 6.03
C ALA A 925 3.12 6.83 5.96
N PHE A 926 3.59 6.38 4.80
CA PHE A 926 4.06 5.00 4.60
C PHE A 926 5.55 4.88 4.92
N GLY A 927 5.92 3.89 5.74
CA GLY A 927 7.31 3.55 6.01
C GLY A 927 7.96 2.73 4.88
N PRO A 928 9.20 2.25 5.07
CA PRO A 928 9.96 1.50 4.06
C PRO A 928 9.43 0.08 3.78
N GLY A 929 8.55 -0.44 4.65
CA GLY A 929 8.03 -1.81 4.58
C GLY A 929 9.14 -2.86 4.69
N ALA A 930 8.94 -4.01 4.04
CA ALA A 930 9.87 -5.14 4.12
C ALA A 930 11.22 -4.90 3.42
N ASN A 931 11.35 -3.85 2.60
CA ASN A 931 12.54 -3.63 1.76
C ASN A 931 13.80 -3.31 2.59
N LEU A 932 13.67 -2.51 3.65
CA LEU A 932 14.76 -2.26 4.59
C LEU A 932 15.27 -3.57 5.21
N PHE A 933 14.37 -4.42 5.71
CA PHE A 933 14.72 -5.69 6.36
C PHE A 933 15.31 -6.69 5.38
N ARG A 934 14.85 -6.72 4.13
CA ARG A 934 15.47 -7.55 3.08
C ARG A 934 16.89 -7.08 2.74
N ALA A 935 17.13 -5.76 2.71
CA ALA A 935 18.46 -5.19 2.53
C ALA A 935 19.38 -5.56 3.71
N ALA A 936 18.88 -5.44 4.94
CA ALA A 936 19.60 -5.86 6.14
C ALA A 936 19.91 -7.36 6.15
N ASN A 937 18.95 -8.22 5.81
CA ASN A 937 19.16 -9.67 5.78
C ASN A 937 20.19 -10.09 4.72
N LYS A 938 20.24 -9.40 3.58
CA LYS A 938 21.26 -9.62 2.56
C LYS A 938 22.67 -9.33 3.07
N LEU A 939 22.83 -8.36 3.97
CA LEU A 939 24.11 -7.95 4.53
C LEU A 939 24.51 -8.78 5.76
N PHE A 940 23.58 -9.03 6.69
CA PHE A 940 23.86 -9.60 8.00
C PHE A 940 23.40 -11.07 8.17
N GLY A 941 22.62 -11.60 7.22
CA GLY A 941 21.94 -12.89 7.39
C GLY A 941 20.72 -12.77 8.31
N GLY A 942 20.48 -13.80 9.14
CA GLY A 942 19.35 -13.81 10.06
C GLY A 942 19.37 -12.62 11.02
N LEU A 943 18.28 -11.85 11.04
CA LEU A 943 18.15 -10.59 11.77
C LEU A 943 17.78 -10.84 13.24
N PRO A 944 18.65 -10.49 14.20
CA PRO A 944 18.38 -10.69 15.62
C PRO A 944 17.46 -9.60 16.18
N LEU A 945 16.27 -9.47 15.61
CA LEU A 945 15.33 -8.40 15.92
C LEU A 945 14.13 -8.89 16.73
N ILE A 946 13.52 -8.00 17.51
CA ILE A 946 12.20 -8.11 18.12
C ILE A 946 11.43 -6.85 17.71
N ALA A 947 10.18 -6.99 17.30
CA ALA A 947 9.34 -5.88 16.86
C ALA A 947 8.47 -5.40 18.02
N GLU A 948 8.57 -4.12 18.38
CA GLU A 948 7.55 -3.48 19.21
C GLU A 948 6.36 -3.06 18.35
N ASP A 949 5.39 -3.96 18.23
CA ASP A 949 4.17 -3.80 17.45
C ASP A 949 2.99 -3.35 18.31
N LEU A 950 3.22 -2.38 19.20
CA LEU A 950 2.21 -1.85 20.12
C LEU A 950 1.47 -0.65 19.50
N GLY A 951 0.20 -0.47 19.89
CA GLY A 951 -0.67 0.60 19.40
C GLY A 951 -1.71 0.10 18.38
N ASN A 952 -2.00 0.90 17.36
CA ASN A 952 -2.98 0.55 16.32
C ASN A 952 -2.39 -0.46 15.32
N VAL A 953 -2.46 -1.74 15.67
CA VAL A 953 -1.95 -2.83 14.83
C VAL A 953 -2.87 -3.08 13.63
N THR A 954 -2.51 -2.48 12.50
CA THR A 954 -3.24 -2.66 11.23
C THR A 954 -2.90 -3.99 10.56
N PRO A 955 -3.71 -4.44 9.57
CA PRO A 955 -3.38 -5.61 8.77
C PRO A 955 -2.02 -5.53 8.06
N ALA A 956 -1.55 -4.32 7.72
CA ALA A 956 -0.26 -4.13 7.08
C ALA A 956 0.92 -4.36 8.04
N VAL A 957 0.80 -3.98 9.32
CA VAL A 957 1.81 -4.29 10.35
C VAL A 957 1.92 -5.81 10.54
N ARG A 958 0.78 -6.50 10.64
CA ARG A 958 0.74 -7.98 10.75
C ARG A 958 1.35 -8.64 9.52
N ALA A 959 1.07 -8.12 8.33
CA ALA A 959 1.70 -8.59 7.09
C ALA A 959 3.22 -8.38 7.11
N LEU A 960 3.72 -7.26 7.64
CA LEU A 960 5.15 -6.99 7.76
C LEU A 960 5.83 -7.94 8.76
N ILE A 961 5.20 -8.21 9.90
CA ILE A 961 5.67 -9.21 10.88
C ILE A 961 5.70 -10.60 10.26
N ALA A 962 4.63 -11.00 9.57
CA ALA A 962 4.55 -12.30 8.90
C ALA A 962 5.60 -12.43 7.78
N GLU A 963 5.84 -11.38 7.00
CA GLU A 963 6.85 -11.36 5.91
C GLU A 963 8.29 -11.42 6.43
N THR A 964 8.61 -10.63 7.46
CA THR A 964 9.98 -10.56 8.00
C THR A 964 10.28 -11.71 8.95
N GLY A 965 9.26 -12.17 9.65
CA GLY A 965 9.34 -13.11 10.76
C GLY A 965 9.95 -12.60 12.03
N VAL A 966 10.20 -11.29 12.12
CA VAL A 966 10.62 -10.65 13.36
C VAL A 966 9.51 -10.87 14.39
N PRO A 967 9.81 -11.47 15.57
CA PRO A 967 8.81 -11.71 16.59
C PRO A 967 8.27 -10.39 17.13
N GLY A 968 6.94 -10.23 17.11
CA GLY A 968 6.24 -9.13 17.78
C GLY A 968 6.20 -9.29 19.30
N MET A 969 5.38 -8.49 19.96
CA MET A 969 5.20 -8.48 21.40
C MET A 969 3.76 -8.88 21.78
N SER A 970 3.61 -9.52 22.94
CA SER A 970 2.28 -9.75 23.55
C SER A 970 2.35 -9.36 25.01
N ILE A 971 1.61 -8.31 25.37
CA ILE A 971 1.65 -7.70 26.69
C ILE A 971 0.39 -8.06 27.46
N VAL A 972 0.56 -8.60 28.66
CA VAL A 972 -0.53 -9.02 29.53
C VAL A 972 -1.51 -7.87 29.82
N GLN A 973 -1.00 -6.68 30.12
CA GLN A 973 -1.83 -5.50 30.41
C GLN A 973 -2.66 -5.01 29.22
N PHE A 974 -2.33 -5.41 27.99
CA PHE A 974 -3.05 -5.06 26.77
C PHE A 974 -3.92 -6.19 26.22
N ALA A 975 -4.06 -7.29 26.95
CA ALA A 975 -4.92 -8.39 26.54
C ALA A 975 -6.40 -8.03 26.68
N ASP A 976 -7.20 -8.33 25.65
CA ASP A 976 -8.67 -8.21 25.71
C ASP A 976 -9.33 -9.26 26.63
N GLN A 977 -8.58 -10.31 26.99
CA GLN A 977 -9.05 -11.43 27.82
C GLN A 977 -8.98 -11.05 29.31
N ASP A 978 -9.82 -11.67 30.14
CA ASP A 978 -9.60 -11.62 31.59
C ASP A 978 -8.40 -12.50 31.95
N VAL A 979 -7.23 -11.87 32.03
CA VAL A 979 -5.93 -12.53 32.28
C VAL A 979 -5.83 -13.25 33.62
N ARG A 980 -6.80 -13.04 34.53
CA ARG A 980 -6.94 -13.83 35.76
C ARG A 980 -7.39 -15.25 35.47
N ASN A 981 -8.03 -15.49 34.33
CA ASN A 981 -8.57 -16.78 33.92
C ASN A 981 -7.83 -17.35 32.71
N GLU A 982 -7.58 -16.52 31.70
CA GLU A 982 -7.00 -16.96 30.41
C GLU A 982 -6.14 -15.86 29.80
N PHE A 983 -4.98 -16.25 29.27
CA PHE A 983 -4.12 -15.37 28.48
C PHE A 983 -3.50 -16.17 27.33
N THR A 984 -4.00 -15.93 26.12
CA THR A 984 -3.48 -16.51 24.87
C THR A 984 -2.74 -15.44 24.08
N PRO A 985 -1.39 -15.38 24.17
CA PRO A 985 -0.58 -14.46 23.38
C PRO A 985 -0.56 -14.83 21.88
N ASN A 986 -0.11 -13.88 21.04
CA ASN A 986 0.10 -14.16 19.63
C ASN A 986 1.20 -15.21 19.44
N ARG A 987 1.05 -16.10 18.46
CA ARG A 987 2.04 -17.16 18.22
C ARG A 987 3.37 -16.55 17.78
N GLY A 988 4.48 -17.05 18.34
CA GLY A 988 5.82 -16.60 17.96
C GLY A 988 6.22 -15.21 18.45
N SER A 989 5.36 -14.52 19.21
CA SER A 989 5.71 -13.25 19.87
C SER A 989 6.59 -13.48 21.12
N VAL A 990 7.26 -12.42 21.55
CA VAL A 990 7.86 -12.34 22.89
C VAL A 990 6.81 -11.84 23.87
N VAL A 991 6.63 -12.53 24.98
CA VAL A 991 5.57 -12.26 25.96
C VAL A 991 6.09 -11.38 27.10
N TYR A 992 5.32 -10.37 27.50
CA TYR A 992 5.67 -9.42 28.55
C TYR A 992 4.56 -9.26 29.58
N THR A 993 4.92 -9.12 30.86
CA THR A 993 3.99 -8.66 31.90
C THR A 993 3.73 -7.15 31.81
N GLY A 994 4.73 -6.38 31.38
CA GLY A 994 4.68 -4.93 31.19
C GLY A 994 5.88 -4.44 30.39
N THR A 995 5.92 -3.14 30.08
CA THR A 995 7.05 -2.44 29.45
C THR A 995 7.61 -1.38 30.38
N HIS A 996 8.56 -0.58 29.89
CA HIS A 996 9.06 0.59 30.60
C HIS A 996 8.00 1.74 30.68
N ASP A 997 6.98 1.72 29.82
CA ASP A 997 5.92 2.74 29.70
C ASP A 997 4.62 2.38 30.43
N THR A 998 4.41 1.11 30.74
CA THR A 998 3.18 0.66 31.40
C THR A 998 3.17 0.99 32.89
N GLU A 999 2.02 0.84 33.54
CA GLU A 999 1.98 0.69 34.99
C GLU A 999 2.79 -0.55 35.41
N THR A 1000 3.26 -0.57 36.65
CA THR A 1000 3.76 -1.81 37.26
C THR A 1000 2.61 -2.82 37.33
N LEU A 1001 2.90 -4.13 37.28
CA LEU A 1001 1.87 -5.16 37.32
C LEU A 1001 1.03 -5.06 38.60
N VAL A 1002 1.64 -4.75 39.74
CA VAL A 1002 0.92 -4.51 41.02
C VAL A 1002 0.05 -3.26 40.93
N GLY A 1003 0.56 -2.15 40.39
CA GLY A 1003 -0.23 -0.93 40.17
C GLY A 1003 -1.46 -1.18 39.30
N TRP A 1004 -1.27 -1.90 38.19
CA TRP A 1004 -2.34 -2.28 37.28
C TRP A 1004 -3.39 -3.21 37.93
N CYS A 1005 -2.94 -4.23 38.67
CA CYS A 1005 -3.81 -5.14 39.42
C CYS A 1005 -4.58 -4.41 40.53
N SER A 1006 -3.94 -3.45 41.21
CA SER A 1006 -4.55 -2.60 42.23
C SER A 1006 -5.72 -1.82 41.67
N ARG A 1007 -5.51 -1.18 40.50
CA ARG A 1007 -6.56 -0.44 39.78
C ARG A 1007 -7.66 -1.34 39.22
N SER A 1008 -7.30 -2.48 38.65
CA SER A 1008 -8.21 -3.27 37.79
C SER A 1008 -8.94 -4.39 38.53
N PHE A 1009 -8.35 -4.98 39.59
CA PHE A 1009 -8.85 -6.22 40.20
C PHE A 1009 -8.92 -6.21 41.73
N ALA A 1010 -8.27 -5.25 42.39
CA ALA A 1010 -8.12 -5.23 43.85
C ALA A 1010 -8.69 -3.98 44.54
N ASP A 1011 -9.41 -3.10 43.82
CA ASP A 1011 -10.06 -1.90 44.39
C ASP A 1011 -9.10 -0.98 45.18
N GLY A 1012 -7.82 -0.92 44.79
CA GLY A 1012 -6.79 -0.15 45.48
C GLY A 1012 -6.03 -0.89 46.60
N ASP A 1013 -6.39 -2.14 46.92
CA ASP A 1013 -5.72 -2.94 47.94
C ASP A 1013 -4.38 -3.51 47.43
N ALA A 1014 -3.27 -3.06 48.02
CA ALA A 1014 -1.93 -3.43 47.58
C ALA A 1014 -1.56 -4.89 47.87
N GLU A 1015 -2.00 -5.47 48.99
CA GLU A 1015 -1.69 -6.87 49.33
C GLU A 1015 -2.43 -7.81 48.38
N LYS A 1016 -3.72 -7.56 48.17
CA LYS A 1016 -4.53 -8.30 47.20
C LYS A 1016 -4.02 -8.11 45.77
N ALA A 1017 -3.57 -6.91 45.41
CA ALA A 1017 -2.98 -6.65 44.10
C ALA A 1017 -1.70 -7.47 43.86
N ALA A 1018 -0.84 -7.57 44.88
CA ALA A 1018 0.38 -8.37 44.82
C ALA A 1018 0.07 -9.88 44.67
N GLU A 1019 -0.94 -10.39 45.36
CA GLU A 1019 -1.41 -11.78 45.18
C GLU A 1019 -1.90 -12.04 43.75
N VAL A 1020 -2.73 -11.14 43.21
CA VAL A 1020 -3.24 -11.26 41.84
C VAL A 1020 -2.11 -11.14 40.81
N ALA A 1021 -1.14 -10.24 41.04
CA ALA A 1021 0.04 -10.09 40.19
C ALA A 1021 0.87 -11.40 40.14
N ARG A 1022 1.12 -12.04 41.30
CA ARG A 1022 1.84 -13.32 41.37
C ARG A 1022 1.17 -14.45 40.59
N ASP A 1023 -0.15 -14.53 40.68
CA ASP A 1023 -0.94 -15.49 39.92
C ASP A 1023 -0.84 -15.23 38.40
N ILE A 1024 -0.84 -13.95 38.00
CA ILE A 1024 -0.68 -13.55 36.61
C ILE A 1024 0.73 -13.85 36.10
N GLU A 1025 1.79 -13.61 36.88
CA GLU A 1025 3.16 -13.99 36.53
C GLU A 1025 3.26 -15.50 36.22
N ARG A 1026 2.74 -16.35 37.11
CA ARG A 1026 2.72 -17.81 36.90
C ARG A 1026 2.02 -18.22 35.60
N ARG A 1027 0.85 -17.62 35.30
CA ARG A 1027 0.13 -17.88 34.04
C ARG A 1027 0.94 -17.40 32.84
N THR A 1028 1.55 -16.22 32.94
CA THR A 1028 2.33 -15.60 31.87
C THR A 1028 3.54 -16.43 31.50
N VAL A 1029 4.28 -16.98 32.47
CA VAL A 1029 5.44 -17.85 32.17
C VAL A 1029 5.03 -19.22 31.62
N GLY A 1030 3.82 -19.67 31.92
CA GLY A 1030 3.24 -20.95 31.51
C GLY A 1030 2.76 -21.03 30.06
N VAL A 1031 2.78 -19.93 29.31
CA VAL A 1031 2.40 -19.89 27.89
C VAL A 1031 3.35 -20.70 26.99
N GLU A 1032 2.90 -21.06 25.79
CA GLU A 1032 3.70 -21.88 24.87
C GLU A 1032 4.85 -21.12 24.19
N ASN A 1033 4.78 -19.78 24.09
CA ASN A 1033 5.79 -18.94 23.42
C ASN A 1033 7.22 -19.16 23.93
N ASP A 1034 8.21 -18.96 23.07
CA ASP A 1034 9.59 -19.30 23.44
C ASP A 1034 10.22 -18.33 24.44
N VAL A 1035 9.85 -17.06 24.43
CA VAL A 1035 10.48 -16.05 25.30
C VAL A 1035 9.44 -15.30 26.12
N VAL A 1036 9.71 -15.16 27.41
CA VAL A 1036 8.94 -14.34 28.36
C VAL A 1036 9.89 -13.36 29.05
N ILE A 1037 9.54 -12.07 29.10
CA ILE A 1037 10.34 -11.03 29.72
C ILE A 1037 9.48 -10.26 30.73
N MET A 1038 9.99 -10.04 31.93
CA MET A 1038 9.29 -9.29 32.99
C MET A 1038 10.11 -8.07 33.41
N PRO A 1039 9.53 -6.86 33.50
CA PRO A 1039 10.16 -5.74 34.18
C PRO A 1039 10.63 -6.12 35.59
N LEU A 1040 11.78 -5.61 36.01
CA LEU A 1040 12.30 -5.89 37.34
C LEU A 1040 11.31 -5.47 38.44
N GLN A 1041 10.59 -4.37 38.25
CA GLN A 1041 9.56 -3.91 39.18
C GLN A 1041 8.44 -4.94 39.41
N ASP A 1042 8.05 -5.66 38.36
CA ASP A 1042 7.02 -6.70 38.44
C ASP A 1042 7.54 -7.89 39.24
N VAL A 1043 8.76 -8.33 38.96
CA VAL A 1043 9.45 -9.42 39.69
C VAL A 1043 9.55 -9.11 41.19
N LEU A 1044 9.80 -7.84 41.52
CA LEU A 1044 9.91 -7.32 42.88
C LEU A 1044 8.54 -7.01 43.55
N LEU A 1045 7.43 -7.10 42.81
CA LEU A 1045 6.08 -6.74 43.26
C LEU A 1045 5.96 -5.28 43.76
N LEU A 1046 6.59 -4.35 43.07
CA LEU A 1046 6.56 -2.92 43.44
C LEU A 1046 5.34 -2.20 42.84
N GLY A 1047 4.88 -1.13 43.50
CA GLY A 1047 3.80 -0.28 43.02
C GLY A 1047 4.25 0.78 42.01
N ASN A 1048 3.33 1.64 41.57
CA ASN A 1048 3.59 2.64 40.54
C ASN A 1048 4.61 3.73 40.92
N GLU A 1049 4.98 3.84 42.21
CA GLU A 1049 6.12 4.64 42.67
C GLU A 1049 7.47 4.17 42.12
N ALA A 1050 7.56 2.92 41.62
CA ALA A 1050 8.76 2.32 41.06
C ALA A 1050 8.87 2.43 39.52
N ARG A 1051 7.97 3.16 38.86
CA ARG A 1051 7.98 3.30 37.40
C ARG A 1051 9.29 3.93 36.90
N MET A 1052 9.85 3.36 35.84
CA MET A 1052 10.99 3.94 35.12
C MET A 1052 10.57 5.13 34.26
N ASN A 1053 9.43 5.01 33.56
CA ASN A 1053 8.91 6.04 32.70
C ASN A 1053 7.40 6.26 32.93
N VAL A 1054 6.99 7.52 32.84
CA VAL A 1054 5.60 7.96 32.75
C VAL A 1054 5.45 8.72 31.43
N PRO A 1055 4.84 8.09 30.40
CA PRO A 1055 4.66 8.72 29.10
C PRO A 1055 3.97 10.09 29.21
N GLY A 1056 4.48 11.06 28.45
CA GLY A 1056 3.97 12.43 28.43
C GLY A 1056 4.44 13.35 29.58
N VAL A 1057 5.31 12.87 30.46
CA VAL A 1057 5.96 13.67 31.52
C VAL A 1057 7.43 13.88 31.18
N ALA A 1058 7.93 15.10 31.28
CA ALA A 1058 9.33 15.42 30.96
C ALA A 1058 10.29 15.14 32.13
N GLU A 1059 9.91 15.51 33.36
CA GLU A 1059 10.79 15.43 34.53
C GLU A 1059 10.48 14.20 35.41
N GLY A 1060 11.52 13.65 36.06
CA GLY A 1060 11.39 12.59 37.06
C GLY A 1060 11.38 11.16 36.52
N ASN A 1061 11.46 10.99 35.20
CA ASN A 1061 11.67 9.69 34.56
C ASN A 1061 13.13 9.22 34.72
N TRP A 1062 13.36 7.93 34.51
CA TRP A 1062 14.69 7.29 34.44
C TRP A 1062 15.53 7.32 35.72
N ALA A 1063 14.95 7.77 36.84
CA ALA A 1063 15.62 7.92 38.14
C ALA A 1063 15.48 6.71 39.09
N TRP A 1064 14.59 5.76 38.79
CA TRP A 1064 14.33 4.62 39.67
C TRP A 1064 15.52 3.65 39.75
N GLN A 1065 15.81 3.19 40.98
CA GLN A 1065 16.85 2.22 41.30
C GLN A 1065 16.27 1.10 42.16
N ALA A 1066 16.62 -0.15 41.84
CA ALA A 1066 16.21 -1.30 42.63
C ALA A 1066 16.99 -1.36 43.96
N ASP A 1067 16.32 -1.82 45.02
CA ASP A 1067 16.96 -2.15 46.28
C ASP A 1067 17.66 -3.52 46.18
N ALA A 1068 18.88 -3.62 46.71
CA ALA A 1068 19.68 -4.85 46.61
C ALA A 1068 19.06 -6.02 47.40
N ALA A 1069 18.41 -5.75 48.53
CA ALA A 1069 17.76 -6.76 49.36
C ALA A 1069 16.50 -7.30 48.68
N ASP A 1070 15.73 -6.44 48.00
CA ASP A 1070 14.55 -6.86 47.24
C ASP A 1070 14.93 -7.77 46.06
N VAL A 1071 16.01 -7.42 45.33
CA VAL A 1071 16.57 -8.25 44.25
C VAL A 1071 17.00 -9.61 44.78
N GLU A 1072 17.72 -9.66 45.91
CA GLU A 1072 18.12 -10.93 46.53
C GLU A 1072 16.91 -11.76 46.96
N ALA A 1073 15.88 -11.13 47.55
CA ALA A 1073 14.67 -11.81 48.01
C ALA A 1073 13.84 -12.42 46.87
N ALA A 1074 13.85 -11.82 45.68
CA ALA A 1074 13.10 -12.31 44.53
C ALA A 1074 13.74 -13.55 43.85
N ALA A 1075 15.00 -13.89 44.18
CA ALA A 1075 15.75 -14.92 43.47
C ALA A 1075 15.06 -16.31 43.49
N ALA A 1076 14.55 -16.73 44.65
CA ALA A 1076 13.91 -18.02 44.81
C ALA A 1076 12.64 -18.15 43.96
N TRP A 1077 11.84 -17.08 43.92
CA TRP A 1077 10.62 -17.02 43.12
C TRP A 1077 10.91 -17.09 41.63
N LEU A 1078 11.84 -16.26 41.16
CA LEU A 1078 12.16 -16.18 39.75
C LEU A 1078 12.76 -17.51 39.24
N ARG A 1079 13.53 -18.20 40.09
CA ARG A 1079 14.02 -19.55 39.83
C ARG A 1079 12.90 -20.57 39.73
N GLU A 1080 11.94 -20.54 40.67
CA GLU A 1080 10.77 -21.42 40.66
C GLU A 1080 9.96 -21.25 39.36
N LEU A 1081 9.67 -20.01 38.96
CA LEU A 1081 9.00 -19.73 37.68
C LEU A 1081 9.76 -20.29 36.48
N ALA A 1082 11.09 -20.14 36.46
CA ALA A 1082 11.93 -20.64 35.37
C ALA A 1082 11.93 -22.17 35.29
N ASP A 1083 12.02 -22.85 36.43
CA ASP A 1083 12.03 -24.32 36.51
C ASP A 1083 10.64 -24.91 36.18
N ASP A 1084 9.56 -24.36 36.73
CA ASP A 1084 8.18 -24.83 36.52
C ASP A 1084 7.71 -24.68 35.05
N SER A 1085 8.17 -23.63 34.37
CA SER A 1085 7.86 -23.37 32.95
C SER A 1085 8.81 -24.04 31.97
N GLY A 1086 9.84 -24.75 32.46
CA GLY A 1086 10.87 -25.38 31.61
C GLY A 1086 11.75 -24.37 30.86
N ARG A 1087 11.90 -23.15 31.39
CA ARG A 1087 12.65 -22.03 30.80
C ARG A 1087 14.03 -21.80 31.42
N ALA A 1088 14.36 -22.50 32.52
CA ALA A 1088 15.62 -22.33 33.22
C ALA A 1088 16.85 -22.65 32.34
N THR A 1089 17.86 -21.79 32.39
CA THR A 1089 19.16 -22.01 31.75
C THR A 1089 20.01 -23.00 32.54
N GLY A 1090 20.06 -24.26 32.11
CA GLY A 1090 21.03 -25.27 32.55
C GLY A 1090 20.98 -25.69 34.04
N LYS A 1091 21.46 -26.92 34.27
CA LYS A 1091 22.13 -27.30 35.51
C LYS A 1091 23.63 -27.27 35.28
#